data_AF-A0A7Y1UKW6-F1
#
_entry.id   AF-A0A7Y1UKW6-F1
#
_cell.length_a   1.000
_cell.length_b   1.000
_cell.length_c   1.000
_cell.angle_alpha   90.00
_cell.angle_beta   90.00
_cell.angle_gamma   90.00
#
_symmetry.space_group_name_H-M   'P 1'
#
loop_
_entity.id
_entity.type
_entity.pdbx_description
1 polymer ?
#
loop_
_entity_poly.entity_id
_entity_poly.type
_entity_poly.pdbx_seq_one_letter_code
_entity_poly.pdbx_strand_id
1 'polypeptide(L)'
;MTITILVLLATVAIGLLSLSTLTVRSASRNAARAEARANARLALQLAIAELQKTVGDDRRITANGSIIEGGERLHAVGAWESWSPRMTAEPGGRAPNYQGEKQTRFLRWLVSGKEDDLSELDWAKAASSGDADLEMFRESADGFSLQASPLGIEAGAGRGSIAWAVSQEATKAKLSVAGPERDQRVTNDDLQVQPRPATASTEYFGQPEDDWNRRAMRVVGIKQAALDPDLWKGPESTAGGAHFTGTGAGLLTNVVTGGLKTDLNLGFEMSEANFNAPRWASGSRAFKNPFHGDTETAFKIPSSYENQRALYSPLDNRGAWKVQRTFWPANVEYYFPVSSVPTFHSLRSFYRLPYHLYSTDSGLTVFERPIDHVAGEASKVSRGFFPPPSDTVDADKTQVGIRPVMDRVMFLISGGLSSGNELRLVITPVVTLWNPYNVALEIEGSVAHVWIDIPYDFRWRTYGSNGRLASNDYMYVSGLMGKQFNAQDHARSVDPYFYAAMTADGQPLSTSGKVKPIRFEPGEVRVFAPARQELQDYDVSGSIRDRTLFLRPVDSLDQFTTKGGFSVPTKNFVRNQGFVRKLAPNQTAQLTFAAIPGEDYPFYITVEDATRAKGTNPSAAERGKAVVDVLANNFSRSGEVVNFSSPRIPYNKLKREPVPVGVLESYHRVARDGSNAQIADLVYTGNPRQPWMNPFITRTEFKTGPQYQIRMRAVSSFNGVLQSANGGRSAYYGASQTPNGGRTHLSFFEVPSAPLLSLAGFQHGDFSSNPFAPANQVGNSWASAYVPRNRVSEGPLEVDHCYLLNEALWDGWFFSGAAPSLSFRSASGSPDVWNNPPARVSRPMATVLREFLDDPLANPLRNPRMRPVPGAARDPELVDSLLLPEGCLKIAGSLMVDGAFNVNSTSVDAWTAVLSGLRGATFDVEGNPVDVGEVTPFPRFRDPMGTANDKWQGYRTLTDEQVRALATELVEEVRARGPFLSLGEFVNRRISNDARGLRGALQEAIDRAGLNEVALEESFPTDAYERSSQRNIAPNDTAVGIPGYLTQADVLKPLAPVITVRSDTFTIRAYGDSRDATGKVIAEAWAEAVLQRYPEFLDSSDPAYTPIEGLNPINAKFGRRFRIISFRFVPESELTA
;
A
#
# COMPACT_ATOMS: atom_id res chain seq x y z
N MET A 1 65.42 -43.35 70.38
CA MET A 1 64.02 -42.84 70.47
C MET A 1 63.91 -41.34 70.19
N THR A 2 64.94 -40.53 70.45
CA THR A 2 64.94 -39.06 70.26
C THR A 2 65.12 -38.58 68.81
N ILE A 3 65.89 -39.27 67.97
CA ILE A 3 66.09 -38.88 66.55
C ILE A 3 64.82 -39.13 65.71
N THR A 4 64.09 -40.23 65.97
CA THR A 4 62.83 -40.54 65.27
C THR A 4 61.70 -39.55 65.57
N ILE A 5 61.65 -39.01 66.80
CA ILE A 5 60.69 -37.97 67.20
C ILE A 5 61.02 -36.61 66.55
N LEU A 6 62.29 -36.25 66.43
CA LEU A 6 62.74 -35.02 65.76
C LEU A 6 62.48 -35.03 64.25
N VAL A 7 62.69 -36.17 63.57
CA VAL A 7 62.36 -36.33 62.15
C VAL A 7 60.85 -36.25 61.93
N LEU A 8 60.05 -36.88 62.80
CA LEU A 8 58.58 -36.81 62.73
C LEU A 8 58.09 -35.36 62.90
N LEU A 9 58.60 -34.62 63.90
CA LEU A 9 58.29 -33.21 64.13
C LEU A 9 58.67 -32.32 62.94
N ALA A 10 59.83 -32.57 62.32
CA ALA A 10 60.25 -31.85 61.12
C ALA A 10 59.34 -32.13 59.92
N THR A 11 58.95 -33.39 59.69
CA THR A 11 58.01 -33.75 58.62
C THR A 11 56.60 -33.17 58.82
N VAL A 12 56.11 -33.13 60.06
CA VAL A 12 54.84 -32.48 60.40
C VAL A 12 54.93 -30.97 60.25
N ALA A 13 56.03 -30.34 60.66
CA ALA A 13 56.25 -28.91 60.47
C ALA A 13 56.32 -28.51 58.99
N ILE A 14 57.00 -29.30 58.15
CA ILE A 14 57.06 -29.10 56.70
C ILE A 14 55.67 -29.33 56.06
N GLY A 15 54.94 -30.36 56.50
CA GLY A 15 53.57 -30.63 56.05
C GLY A 15 52.60 -29.50 56.39
N LEU A 16 52.68 -28.96 57.60
CA LEU A 16 51.88 -27.81 58.05
C LEU A 16 52.29 -26.51 57.35
N LEU A 17 53.59 -26.29 57.08
CA LEU A 17 54.04 -25.14 56.29
C LEU A 17 53.52 -25.24 54.84
N SER A 18 53.60 -26.43 54.23
CA SER A 18 53.09 -26.65 52.88
C SER A 18 51.58 -26.43 52.80
N LEU A 19 50.81 -26.94 53.78
CA LEU A 19 49.37 -26.66 53.87
C LEU A 19 49.09 -25.18 54.09
N SER A 20 49.81 -24.50 54.98
CA SER A 20 49.65 -23.06 55.23
C SER A 20 49.97 -22.23 53.98
N THR A 21 51.01 -22.60 53.24
CA THR A 21 51.37 -21.94 51.99
C THR A 21 50.30 -22.19 50.91
N LEU A 22 49.75 -23.39 50.84
CA LEU A 22 48.65 -23.74 49.93
C LEU A 22 47.35 -23.01 50.30
N THR A 23 47.01 -22.91 51.59
CA THR A 23 45.81 -22.19 52.06
C THR A 23 45.94 -20.69 51.85
N VAL A 24 47.12 -20.09 52.11
CA VAL A 24 47.39 -18.67 51.82
C VAL A 24 47.33 -18.39 50.31
N ARG A 25 47.90 -19.26 49.47
CA ARG A 25 47.80 -19.14 48.00
C ARG A 25 46.38 -19.32 47.50
N SER A 26 45.61 -20.26 48.07
CA SER A 26 44.20 -20.48 47.76
C SER A 26 43.34 -19.27 48.16
N ALA A 27 43.54 -18.74 49.37
CA ALA A 27 42.86 -17.56 49.87
C ALA A 27 43.18 -16.32 49.03
N SER A 28 44.45 -16.11 48.66
CA SER A 28 44.88 -15.03 47.78
C SER A 28 44.28 -15.14 46.37
N ARG A 29 44.26 -16.34 45.77
CA ARG A 29 43.60 -16.55 44.47
C ARG A 29 42.09 -16.34 44.54
N ASN A 30 41.44 -16.76 45.62
CA ASN A 30 40.01 -16.54 45.81
C ASN A 30 39.68 -15.06 46.00
N ALA A 31 40.53 -14.31 46.70
CA ALA A 31 40.41 -12.86 46.84
C ALA A 31 40.57 -12.15 45.49
N ALA A 32 41.61 -12.49 44.71
CA ALA A 32 41.83 -11.92 43.37
C ALA A 32 40.67 -12.26 42.42
N ARG A 33 40.12 -13.49 42.46
CA ARG A 33 38.92 -13.86 41.68
C ARG A 33 37.67 -13.11 42.12
N ALA A 34 37.49 -12.87 43.42
CA ALA A 34 36.37 -12.09 43.92
C ALA A 34 36.47 -10.63 43.45
N GLU A 35 37.67 -10.05 43.45
CA GLU A 35 37.96 -8.72 42.93
C GLU A 35 37.71 -8.65 41.41
N ALA A 36 38.24 -9.58 40.62
CA ALA A 36 37.99 -9.66 39.18
C ALA A 36 36.48 -9.76 38.86
N ARG A 37 35.73 -10.58 39.62
CA ARG A 37 34.25 -10.67 39.49
C ARG A 37 33.54 -9.38 39.88
N ALA A 38 34.03 -8.66 40.88
CA ALA A 38 33.50 -7.35 41.27
C ALA A 38 33.75 -6.31 40.16
N ASN A 39 34.96 -6.31 39.59
CA ASN A 39 35.33 -5.44 38.46
C ASN A 39 34.48 -5.75 37.22
N ALA A 40 34.26 -7.02 36.88
CA ALA A 40 33.36 -7.41 35.78
C ALA A 40 31.90 -6.95 36.01
N ARG A 41 31.41 -6.99 37.25
CA ARG A 41 30.08 -6.45 37.60
C ARG A 41 30.02 -4.94 37.50
N LEU A 42 31.07 -4.23 37.91
CA LEU A 42 31.17 -2.78 37.74
C LEU A 42 31.18 -2.42 36.25
N ALA A 43 31.95 -3.13 35.43
CA ALA A 43 31.97 -2.98 33.98
C ALA A 43 30.57 -3.18 33.37
N LEU A 44 29.85 -4.21 33.82
CA LEU A 44 28.46 -4.44 33.42
C LEU A 44 27.56 -3.27 33.85
N GLN A 45 27.65 -2.79 35.08
CA GLN A 45 26.84 -1.64 35.54
C GLN A 45 27.11 -0.37 34.74
N LEU A 46 28.36 -0.11 34.37
CA LEU A 46 28.73 1.00 33.49
C LEU A 46 28.13 0.84 32.09
N ALA A 47 28.21 -0.36 31.51
CA ALA A 47 27.60 -0.65 30.22
C ALA A 47 26.08 -0.44 30.22
N ILE A 48 25.40 -0.90 31.28
CA ILE A 48 23.95 -0.71 31.45
C ILE A 48 23.60 0.78 31.60
N ALA A 49 24.39 1.53 32.39
CA ALA A 49 24.18 2.96 32.56
C ALA A 49 24.33 3.70 31.22
N GLU A 50 25.35 3.36 30.43
CA GLU A 50 25.56 3.99 29.13
C GLU A 50 24.49 3.58 28.12
N LEU A 51 24.08 2.32 28.10
CA LEU A 51 22.94 1.85 27.31
C LEU A 51 21.66 2.61 27.66
N GLN A 52 21.34 2.75 28.95
CA GLN A 52 20.15 3.47 29.42
C GLN A 52 20.19 4.94 29.00
N LYS A 53 21.34 5.61 29.10
CA LYS A 53 21.54 7.02 28.73
C LYS A 53 21.43 7.25 27.22
N THR A 54 21.89 6.31 26.41
CA THR A 54 21.98 6.47 24.94
C THR A 54 20.73 6.03 24.22
N VAL A 55 20.23 4.83 24.51
CA VAL A 55 19.12 4.18 23.81
C VAL A 55 17.85 4.07 24.65
N GLY A 56 17.83 4.59 25.88
CA GLY A 56 16.63 4.56 26.72
C GLY A 56 15.46 5.41 26.17
N ASP A 57 15.74 6.56 25.54
CA ASP A 57 14.76 7.42 24.85
C ASP A 57 14.12 6.67 23.66
N ASP A 58 12.82 6.86 23.46
CA ASP A 58 12.07 6.29 22.34
C ASP A 58 12.60 6.74 20.98
N ARG A 59 13.17 7.96 20.93
CA ARG A 59 13.63 8.64 19.70
C ARG A 59 15.08 8.27 19.33
N ARG A 60 15.38 6.97 19.38
CA ARG A 60 16.73 6.43 19.17
C ARG A 60 16.70 5.28 18.18
N ILE A 61 17.78 5.15 17.44
CA ILE A 61 18.00 4.19 16.36
C ILE A 61 19.30 3.45 16.66
N THR A 62 19.36 2.16 16.33
CA THR A 62 20.57 1.37 16.48
C THR A 62 20.93 0.66 15.19
N ALA A 63 22.23 0.59 14.89
CA ALA A 63 22.77 -0.12 13.73
C ALA A 63 24.20 -0.61 14.06
N ASN A 64 24.64 -1.67 13.37
CA ASN A 64 26.00 -2.18 13.52
C ASN A 64 26.99 -1.40 12.65
N GLY A 65 28.27 -1.40 13.02
CA GLY A 65 29.35 -0.72 12.29
C GLY A 65 29.49 -1.17 10.84
N SER A 66 29.05 -2.38 10.51
CA SER A 66 28.96 -2.91 9.13
C SER A 66 28.05 -2.11 8.19
N ILE A 67 27.25 -1.17 8.70
CA ILE A 67 26.47 -0.24 7.88
C ILE A 67 27.32 0.90 7.32
N ILE A 68 28.51 1.14 7.89
CA ILE A 68 29.43 2.18 7.47
C ILE A 68 30.32 1.62 6.37
N GLU A 69 30.37 2.34 5.23
CA GLU A 69 31.24 1.99 4.11
C GLU A 69 32.71 2.01 4.54
N GLY A 70 33.43 0.92 4.26
CA GLY A 70 34.83 0.73 4.68
C GLY A 70 35.01 0.54 6.19
N GLY A 71 33.95 0.18 6.93
CA GLY A 71 34.04 -0.15 8.35
C GLY A 71 34.82 -1.45 8.59
N GLU A 72 35.76 -1.41 9.52
CA GLU A 72 36.54 -2.59 9.97
C GLU A 72 35.91 -3.22 11.23
N ARG A 73 35.24 -2.41 12.07
CA ARG A 73 34.57 -2.85 13.29
C ARG A 73 33.09 -3.19 13.05
N LEU A 74 32.87 -4.28 12.32
CA LEU A 74 31.57 -4.64 11.73
C LEU A 74 30.41 -4.85 12.72
N HIS A 75 30.69 -5.29 13.95
CA HIS A 75 29.67 -5.65 14.95
C HIS A 75 29.53 -4.63 16.09
N ALA A 76 30.27 -3.51 16.02
CA ALA A 76 30.11 -2.44 17.01
C ALA A 76 28.71 -1.82 16.89
N VAL A 77 27.99 -1.69 18.00
CA VAL A 77 26.64 -1.11 17.98
C VAL A 77 26.74 0.40 18.12
N GLY A 78 26.24 1.13 17.12
CA GLY A 78 26.09 2.59 17.16
C GLY A 78 24.67 2.99 17.55
N ALA A 79 24.55 4.19 18.11
CA ALA A 79 23.27 4.83 18.42
C ALA A 79 23.14 6.18 17.69
N TRP A 80 21.95 6.45 17.14
CA TRP A 80 21.60 7.72 16.49
C TRP A 80 20.31 8.30 17.06
N GLU A 81 20.17 9.62 16.96
CA GLU A 81 18.85 10.25 17.05
C GLU A 81 18.03 9.91 15.80
N SER A 82 16.77 9.55 16.02
CA SER A 82 15.80 9.37 14.93
C SER A 82 15.51 10.66 14.18
N TRP A 83 15.02 10.54 12.95
CA TRP A 83 14.70 11.70 12.11
C TRP A 83 13.65 11.38 11.05
N SER A 84 12.89 12.40 10.65
CA SER A 84 12.02 12.37 9.48
C SER A 84 12.12 13.72 8.76
N PRO A 85 12.06 13.74 7.41
CA PRO A 85 12.02 14.95 6.60
C PRO A 85 10.84 15.91 6.91
N ARG A 86 9.75 15.41 7.49
CA ARG A 86 8.51 16.14 7.81
C ARG A 86 7.83 16.74 6.57
N MET A 87 7.89 16.06 5.43
CA MET A 87 7.20 16.49 4.21
C MET A 87 5.68 16.43 4.34
N THR A 88 5.15 15.60 5.22
CA THR A 88 3.72 15.62 5.59
C THR A 88 3.27 16.97 6.14
N ALA A 89 4.13 17.72 6.81
CA ALA A 89 3.80 19.04 7.33
C ALA A 89 3.99 20.16 6.31
N GLU A 90 5.05 20.06 5.51
CA GLU A 90 5.38 21.03 4.47
C GLU A 90 5.66 20.31 3.14
N PRO A 91 4.62 19.85 2.40
CA PRO A 91 4.86 19.09 1.16
C PRO A 91 5.56 19.90 0.05
N GLY A 92 5.52 21.24 0.12
CA GLY A 92 6.30 22.13 -0.76
C GLY A 92 7.76 22.33 -0.32
N GLY A 93 8.24 21.60 0.69
CA GLY A 93 9.57 21.72 1.28
C GLY A 93 10.71 21.34 0.31
N ARG A 94 11.94 21.70 0.70
CA ARG A 94 13.15 21.37 -0.07
C ARG A 94 13.65 19.97 0.25
N ALA A 95 14.29 19.33 -0.74
CA ALA A 95 15.01 18.08 -0.53
C ALA A 95 15.97 18.15 0.68
N PRO A 96 15.91 17.19 1.64
CA PRO A 96 16.78 17.18 2.79
C PRO A 96 18.17 16.61 2.46
N ASN A 97 19.17 16.96 3.26
CA ASN A 97 20.52 16.39 3.18
C ASN A 97 20.61 15.11 4.03
N TYR A 98 20.19 13.97 3.48
CA TYR A 98 20.19 12.67 4.17
C TYR A 98 21.55 12.28 4.76
N GLN A 99 22.67 12.57 4.07
CA GLN A 99 24.00 12.23 4.59
C GLN A 99 24.38 13.12 5.78
N GLY A 100 24.10 14.43 5.68
CA GLY A 100 24.34 15.37 6.77
C GLY A 100 23.56 15.01 8.03
N GLU A 101 22.27 14.66 7.90
CA GLU A 101 21.43 14.26 9.05
C GLU A 101 21.98 13.03 9.78
N LYS A 102 22.58 12.07 9.07
CA LYS A 102 23.15 10.86 9.69
C LYS A 102 24.45 11.12 10.43
N GLN A 103 25.26 12.05 9.94
CA GLN A 103 26.49 12.45 10.59
C GLN A 103 26.20 13.27 11.85
N THR A 104 25.30 14.24 11.78
CA THR A 104 25.00 15.14 12.90
C THR A 104 24.21 14.50 14.03
N ARG A 105 23.47 13.42 13.73
CA ARG A 105 22.63 12.70 14.70
C ARG A 105 23.29 11.48 15.32
N PHE A 106 24.53 11.17 14.95
CA PHE A 106 25.27 10.10 15.61
C PHE A 106 25.57 10.48 17.06
N LEU A 107 25.34 9.54 17.98
CA LEU A 107 25.53 9.76 19.41
C LEU A 107 26.85 9.16 19.88
N ARG A 108 26.98 7.83 19.79
CA ARG A 108 28.20 7.08 20.14
C ARG A 108 28.15 5.62 19.73
N TRP A 109 29.32 4.98 19.79
CA TRP A 109 29.48 3.53 19.84
C TRP A 109 29.33 2.98 21.27
N LEU A 110 28.64 1.83 21.41
CA LEU A 110 28.32 1.17 22.69
C LEU A 110 29.38 0.13 23.06
N VAL A 111 30.59 0.61 23.35
CA VAL A 111 31.74 -0.18 23.79
C VAL A 111 32.58 0.62 24.79
N SER A 112 33.38 -0.04 25.62
CA SER A 112 34.37 0.65 26.47
C SER A 112 35.54 1.19 25.64
N GLY A 113 35.93 2.43 25.94
CA GLY A 113 37.02 3.11 25.26
C GLY A 113 37.07 4.60 25.63
N LYS A 114 37.88 5.36 24.92
CA LYS A 114 38.00 6.81 25.12
C LYS A 114 36.78 7.52 24.54
N GLU A 115 36.10 8.30 25.37
CA GLU A 115 34.79 8.89 25.04
C GLU A 115 34.80 9.73 23.77
N ASP A 116 35.80 10.62 23.60
CA ASP A 116 35.91 11.50 22.42
C ASP A 116 35.99 10.72 21.11
N ASP A 117 36.66 9.56 21.13
CA ASP A 117 36.84 8.75 19.94
C ASP A 117 35.54 7.98 19.62
N LEU A 118 34.80 7.54 20.66
CA LEU A 118 33.56 6.78 20.52
C LEU A 118 32.37 7.62 20.06
N SER A 119 32.43 8.94 20.21
CA SER A 119 31.45 9.89 19.62
C SER A 119 31.67 10.17 18.14
N GLU A 120 32.78 9.70 17.56
CA GLU A 120 33.08 9.90 16.14
C GLU A 120 32.66 8.69 15.30
N LEU A 121 31.98 8.97 14.18
CA LEU A 121 31.49 7.91 13.28
C LEU A 121 32.64 7.11 12.66
N ASP A 122 33.76 7.78 12.38
CA ASP A 122 34.94 7.19 11.73
C ASP A 122 35.68 6.19 12.63
N TRP A 123 35.38 6.14 13.94
CA TRP A 123 35.95 5.14 14.85
C TRP A 123 35.69 3.70 14.39
N ALA A 124 34.56 3.43 13.72
CA ALA A 124 34.26 2.11 13.18
C ALA A 124 35.08 1.73 11.94
N LYS A 125 35.71 2.70 11.27
CA LYS A 125 36.60 2.47 10.11
C LYS A 125 38.03 2.15 10.51
N ALA A 126 38.43 2.49 11.74
CA ALA A 126 39.76 2.19 12.22
C ALA A 126 39.89 0.68 12.50
N ALA A 127 40.94 0.06 11.95
CA ALA A 127 41.32 -1.31 12.30
C ALA A 127 41.65 -1.38 13.79
N SER A 128 41.26 -2.48 14.45
CA SER A 128 41.63 -2.69 15.84
C SER A 128 43.14 -2.81 16.00
N SER A 129 43.72 -2.06 16.95
CA SER A 129 45.10 -2.28 17.37
C SER A 129 45.18 -3.58 18.17
N GLY A 130 45.41 -4.71 17.49
CA GLY A 130 45.26 -6.06 18.03
C GLY A 130 46.06 -6.40 19.30
N ASP A 131 47.02 -5.58 19.72
CA ASP A 131 47.78 -5.76 20.97
C ASP A 131 47.21 -4.98 22.18
N ALA A 132 46.31 -4.01 21.98
CA ALA A 132 45.80 -3.13 23.03
C ALA A 132 44.31 -3.32 23.37
N ASP A 133 43.51 -3.86 22.45
CA ASP A 133 42.08 -4.09 22.62
C ASP A 133 41.80 -5.55 23.07
N LEU A 134 40.80 -5.73 23.93
CA LEU A 134 40.38 -7.04 24.44
C LEU A 134 39.25 -7.61 23.58
N GLU A 135 39.38 -8.86 23.12
CA GLU A 135 38.33 -9.53 22.36
C GLU A 135 37.17 -9.96 23.27
N MET A 136 36.06 -9.23 23.20
CA MET A 136 34.89 -9.44 24.04
C MET A 136 34.02 -10.57 23.47
N PHE A 137 33.62 -10.44 22.21
CA PHE A 137 32.96 -11.50 21.46
C PHE A 137 33.95 -12.11 20.49
N ARG A 138 33.92 -13.43 20.34
CA ARG A 138 34.90 -14.22 19.58
C ARG A 138 34.21 -14.97 18.47
N GLU A 139 34.84 -15.05 17.31
CA GLU A 139 34.29 -15.75 16.16
C GLU A 139 34.01 -17.24 16.45
N SER A 140 34.91 -17.92 17.19
CA SER A 140 34.77 -19.34 17.52
C SER A 140 33.65 -19.66 18.52
N ALA A 141 33.27 -18.69 19.37
CA ALA A 141 32.30 -18.89 20.45
C ALA A 141 30.92 -18.26 20.16
N ASP A 142 30.92 -17.09 19.50
CA ASP A 142 29.74 -16.25 19.29
C ASP A 142 29.37 -16.11 17.81
N GLY A 143 30.22 -16.56 16.90
CA GLY A 143 30.07 -16.41 15.46
C GLY A 143 30.45 -15.05 14.89
N PHE A 144 30.93 -14.12 15.74
CA PHE A 144 31.47 -12.83 15.32
C PHE A 144 32.51 -12.30 16.31
N SER A 145 33.41 -11.43 15.84
CA SER A 145 34.38 -10.75 16.70
C SER A 145 33.92 -9.33 17.04
N LEU A 146 34.06 -8.94 18.31
CA LEU A 146 33.91 -7.56 18.77
C LEU A 146 34.88 -7.30 19.92
N GLN A 147 35.72 -6.30 19.73
CA GLN A 147 36.77 -5.92 20.67
C GLN A 147 36.40 -4.66 21.44
N ALA A 148 36.98 -4.49 22.62
CA ALA A 148 36.78 -3.33 23.47
C ALA A 148 38.09 -2.91 24.14
N SER A 149 38.31 -1.60 24.28
CA SER A 149 39.50 -1.10 24.94
C SER A 149 39.38 -1.21 26.46
N PRO A 150 40.39 -1.74 27.17
CA PRO A 150 40.39 -1.83 28.62
C PRO A 150 40.56 -0.46 29.28
N LEU A 151 39.76 -0.20 30.31
CA LEU A 151 39.80 1.01 31.14
C LEU A 151 40.42 0.66 32.50
N GLY A 152 41.45 1.40 32.90
CA GLY A 152 42.11 1.18 34.19
C GLY A 152 41.26 1.62 35.39
N ILE A 153 41.30 0.83 36.47
CA ILE A 153 40.71 1.16 37.77
C ILE A 153 41.84 1.28 38.79
N GLU A 154 41.93 2.44 39.43
CA GLU A 154 42.76 2.64 40.62
C GLU A 154 41.86 2.80 41.84
N ALA A 155 41.74 1.75 42.66
CA ALA A 155 40.94 1.77 43.89
C ALA A 155 41.79 1.30 45.08
N GLY A 156 42.37 2.23 45.83
CA GLY A 156 43.20 1.93 47.00
C GLY A 156 44.52 1.22 46.63
N ALA A 157 44.81 0.08 47.26
CA ALA A 157 46.02 -0.71 47.02
C ALA A 157 45.89 -1.74 45.88
N GLY A 158 44.70 -1.90 45.28
CA GLY A 158 44.42 -2.80 44.16
C GLY A 158 44.49 -2.07 42.82
N ARG A 159 45.10 -2.73 41.82
CA ARG A 159 45.13 -2.28 40.42
C ARG A 159 44.30 -3.25 39.59
N GLY A 160 43.47 -2.75 38.68
CA GLY A 160 42.68 -3.59 37.78
C GLY A 160 42.31 -2.87 36.49
N SER A 161 41.69 -3.58 35.58
CA SER A 161 41.14 -3.05 34.34
C SER A 161 39.77 -3.68 34.07
N ILE A 162 38.91 -2.91 33.44
CA ILE A 162 37.57 -3.32 33.03
C ILE A 162 37.35 -3.05 31.56
N ALA A 163 36.56 -3.88 30.91
CA ALA A 163 36.12 -3.64 29.54
C ALA A 163 34.67 -4.11 29.38
N TRP A 164 33.93 -3.54 28.44
CA TRP A 164 32.58 -3.98 28.13
C TRP A 164 32.24 -3.73 26.66
N ALA A 165 31.40 -4.58 26.09
CA ALA A 165 30.88 -4.44 24.74
C ALA A 165 29.41 -4.86 24.70
N VAL A 166 28.63 -4.20 23.84
CA VAL A 166 27.21 -4.47 23.63
C VAL A 166 27.00 -5.05 22.23
N SER A 167 26.25 -6.15 22.15
CA SER A 167 25.68 -6.70 20.91
C SER A 167 24.16 -6.48 20.92
N GLN A 168 23.56 -6.28 19.75
CA GLN A 168 22.12 -6.10 19.61
C GLN A 168 21.47 -7.35 19.00
N GLU A 169 20.30 -7.74 19.52
CA GLU A 169 19.64 -8.98 19.11
C GLU A 169 18.60 -8.77 18.00
N ALA A 170 18.01 -7.58 17.85
CA ALA A 170 16.97 -7.34 16.84
C ALA A 170 17.50 -7.35 15.38
N THR A 171 18.81 -7.21 15.16
CA THR A 171 19.41 -7.36 13.82
C THR A 171 19.57 -8.83 13.41
N LYS A 172 19.29 -9.76 14.33
CA LYS A 172 19.37 -11.21 14.13
C LYS A 172 17.96 -11.79 14.02
N ALA A 173 17.79 -12.87 13.26
CA ALA A 173 16.51 -13.56 13.18
C ALA A 173 16.28 -14.40 14.45
N LYS A 174 15.12 -14.21 15.10
CA LYS A 174 14.77 -14.99 16.30
C LYS A 174 14.33 -16.42 15.90
N LEU A 175 14.98 -17.42 16.49
CA LEU A 175 14.77 -18.85 16.20
C LEU A 175 13.52 -19.44 16.84
N SER A 176 13.04 -18.88 17.96
CA SER A 176 12.08 -19.53 18.85
C SER A 176 10.87 -18.62 19.13
N VAL A 177 10.17 -18.21 18.07
CA VAL A 177 8.98 -17.35 18.16
C VAL A 177 7.75 -18.18 18.55
N ALA A 178 7.09 -17.80 19.64
CA ALA A 178 5.87 -18.45 20.12
C ALA A 178 4.67 -18.12 19.24
N GLY A 179 3.64 -18.98 19.24
CA GLY A 179 2.40 -18.71 18.53
C GLY A 179 1.57 -19.96 18.24
N PRO A 180 0.39 -19.79 17.64
CA PRO A 180 -0.45 -20.91 17.24
C PRO A 180 0.25 -21.80 16.21
N GLU A 181 0.03 -23.11 16.33
CA GLU A 181 0.49 -24.08 15.34
C GLU A 181 -0.36 -24.00 14.07
N ARG A 182 0.15 -24.59 12.97
CA ARG A 182 -0.38 -24.38 11.61
C ARG A 182 -1.89 -24.68 11.51
N ASP A 183 -2.37 -25.69 12.22
CA ASP A 183 -3.77 -26.12 12.29
C ASP A 183 -4.69 -25.22 13.13
N GLN A 184 -4.11 -24.32 13.94
CA GLN A 184 -4.82 -23.41 14.84
C GLN A 184 -4.86 -21.96 14.31
N ARG A 185 -4.23 -21.69 13.17
CA ARG A 185 -4.19 -20.35 12.58
C ARG A 185 -5.47 -20.03 11.84
N VAL A 186 -5.81 -18.74 11.83
CA VAL A 186 -6.94 -18.24 11.05
C VAL A 186 -6.53 -18.20 9.58
N THR A 187 -7.35 -18.77 8.71
CA THR A 187 -7.15 -18.78 7.26
C THR A 187 -6.78 -17.39 6.74
N ASN A 188 -5.73 -17.33 5.91
CA ASN A 188 -5.22 -16.13 5.23
C ASN A 188 -4.66 -15.00 6.12
N ASP A 189 -4.72 -15.10 7.45
CA ASP A 189 -4.18 -14.06 8.35
C ASP A 189 -2.65 -13.98 8.25
N ASP A 190 -1.97 -15.13 8.09
CA ASP A 190 -0.52 -15.22 7.91
C ASP A 190 -0.02 -14.37 6.72
N LEU A 191 -0.86 -14.19 5.69
CA LEU A 191 -0.54 -13.37 4.51
C LEU A 191 -0.49 -11.86 4.81
N GLN A 192 -1.05 -11.41 5.94
CA GLN A 192 -0.90 -10.05 6.45
C GLN A 192 0.12 -9.95 7.59
N VAL A 193 0.45 -11.04 8.26
CA VAL A 193 1.38 -11.02 9.38
C VAL A 193 2.10 -12.36 9.48
N GLN A 194 3.42 -12.36 9.23
CA GLN A 194 4.16 -13.61 9.31
C GLN A 194 4.21 -14.15 10.76
N PRO A 195 3.94 -15.45 10.97
CA PRO A 195 3.90 -16.03 12.30
C PRO A 195 5.29 -16.20 12.92
N ARG A 196 6.30 -16.59 12.12
CA ARG A 196 7.69 -16.84 12.57
C ARG A 196 8.67 -16.77 11.38
N PRO A 197 9.96 -16.44 11.60
CA PRO A 197 10.98 -16.58 10.56
C PRO A 197 11.13 -18.06 10.16
N ALA A 198 11.52 -18.33 8.92
CA ALA A 198 11.80 -19.69 8.47
C ALA A 198 13.31 -19.92 8.32
N THR A 199 13.82 -20.97 8.93
CA THR A 199 15.24 -21.33 8.92
C THR A 199 15.58 -22.48 7.97
N ALA A 200 14.56 -23.03 7.28
CA ALA A 200 14.70 -24.17 6.37
C ALA A 200 15.78 -23.99 5.29
N SER A 201 15.94 -22.78 4.73
CA SER A 201 16.91 -22.46 3.68
C SER A 201 18.31 -22.12 4.19
N THR A 202 18.52 -22.13 5.52
CA THR A 202 19.80 -21.82 6.15
C THR A 202 20.65 -23.07 6.32
N GLU A 203 21.98 -22.90 6.35
CA GLU A 203 22.94 -23.97 6.62
C GLU A 203 23.03 -24.36 8.10
N TYR A 204 22.57 -23.49 9.00
CA TYR A 204 22.71 -23.64 10.46
C TYR A 204 21.58 -24.45 11.09
N PHE A 205 20.34 -24.19 10.68
CA PHE A 205 19.15 -24.64 11.38
C PHE A 205 18.16 -25.39 10.47
N GLY A 206 17.47 -26.37 11.05
CA GLY A 206 16.29 -27.05 10.53
C GLY A 206 15.03 -26.20 10.70
N GLN A 207 13.90 -26.73 10.25
CA GLN A 207 12.58 -26.10 10.40
C GLN A 207 11.63 -27.11 11.05
N PRO A 208 11.41 -27.03 12.37
CA PRO A 208 10.44 -27.88 13.05
C PRO A 208 9.01 -27.69 12.53
N GLU A 209 8.22 -28.77 12.48
CA GLU A 209 6.81 -28.72 12.07
C GLU A 209 5.90 -28.16 13.17
N ASP A 210 6.18 -28.47 14.44
CA ASP A 210 5.34 -28.17 15.60
C ASP A 210 6.15 -27.84 16.88
N ASP A 211 5.47 -27.82 18.04
CA ASP A 211 6.02 -27.62 19.39
C ASP A 211 6.77 -26.28 19.58
N TRP A 212 6.35 -25.25 18.85
CA TRP A 212 7.00 -23.94 18.84
C TRP A 212 6.85 -23.20 20.16
N ASN A 213 5.72 -23.37 20.84
CA ASN A 213 5.50 -22.77 22.16
C ASN A 213 6.46 -23.34 23.21
N ARG A 214 6.78 -24.65 23.16
CA ARG A 214 7.77 -25.25 24.04
C ARG A 214 9.18 -24.80 23.68
N ARG A 215 9.50 -24.69 22.39
CA ARG A 215 10.79 -24.17 21.91
C ARG A 215 11.02 -22.73 22.35
N ALA A 216 10.01 -21.86 22.25
CA ALA A 216 10.06 -20.49 22.75
C ALA A 216 10.37 -20.39 24.26
N MET A 217 9.98 -21.40 25.05
CA MET A 217 10.29 -21.44 26.49
C MET A 217 11.67 -22.03 26.83
N ARG A 218 12.29 -22.81 25.92
CA ARG A 218 13.51 -23.59 26.20
C ARG A 218 14.74 -23.09 25.45
N VAL A 219 14.56 -22.64 24.22
CA VAL A 219 15.62 -22.19 23.33
C VAL A 219 15.83 -20.70 23.55
N VAL A 220 16.66 -20.37 24.55
CA VAL A 220 17.01 -18.98 24.92
C VAL A 220 18.32 -18.50 24.28
N GLY A 221 19.07 -19.39 23.62
CA GLY A 221 20.33 -19.10 22.94
C GLY A 221 20.75 -20.22 22.00
N ILE A 222 21.81 -19.96 21.20
CA ILE A 222 22.30 -20.88 20.16
C ILE A 222 22.73 -22.23 20.73
N LYS A 223 23.40 -22.23 21.90
CA LYS A 223 23.82 -23.48 22.56
C LYS A 223 22.64 -24.37 22.96
N GLN A 224 21.49 -23.79 23.33
CA GLN A 224 20.27 -24.57 23.57
C GLN A 224 19.59 -25.00 22.27
N ALA A 225 19.66 -24.19 21.21
CA ALA A 225 19.15 -24.58 19.90
C ALA A 225 19.87 -25.83 19.36
N ALA A 226 21.18 -25.94 19.60
CA ALA A 226 21.97 -27.12 19.23
C ALA A 226 21.56 -28.41 19.96
N LEU A 227 20.78 -28.32 21.05
CA LEU A 227 20.25 -29.49 21.77
C LEU A 227 18.90 -29.96 21.22
N ASP A 228 18.31 -29.23 20.28
CA ASP A 228 17.04 -29.55 19.65
C ASP A 228 17.30 -30.22 18.28
N PRO A 229 17.03 -31.53 18.15
CA PRO A 229 17.41 -32.28 16.95
C PRO A 229 16.62 -31.87 15.69
N ASP A 230 15.43 -31.29 15.84
CA ASP A 230 14.62 -30.86 14.69
C ASP A 230 15.01 -29.44 14.24
N LEU A 231 15.56 -28.64 15.15
CA LEU A 231 15.99 -27.27 14.88
C LEU A 231 17.47 -27.19 14.44
N TRP A 232 18.32 -28.16 14.78
CA TRP A 232 19.76 -28.09 14.50
C TRP A 232 20.20 -28.97 13.31
N LYS A 233 20.94 -28.41 12.34
CA LYS A 233 21.40 -29.13 11.13
C LYS A 233 22.85 -29.65 11.14
N GLY A 234 23.67 -29.29 12.14
CA GLY A 234 24.84 -30.10 12.48
C GLY A 234 26.27 -29.69 12.07
N PRO A 235 26.64 -28.50 11.57
CA PRO A 235 28.02 -28.07 11.76
C PRO A 235 28.18 -27.65 13.23
N GLU A 236 29.18 -28.15 13.99
CA GLU A 236 29.50 -27.71 15.36
C GLU A 236 29.81 -26.19 15.49
N SER A 237 29.75 -25.44 14.39
CA SER A 237 30.09 -24.03 14.28
C SER A 237 29.05 -23.12 14.95
N THR A 238 29.54 -22.29 15.86
CA THR A 238 28.80 -21.18 16.50
C THR A 238 28.58 -19.98 15.56
N ALA A 239 29.04 -20.05 14.30
CA ALA A 239 28.94 -18.98 13.29
C ALA A 239 27.53 -18.41 13.11
N GLY A 240 26.49 -19.21 13.34
CA GLY A 240 25.10 -18.75 13.31
C GLY A 240 24.78 -17.63 14.31
N GLY A 241 25.56 -17.43 15.38
CA GLY A 241 25.32 -16.41 16.41
C GLY A 241 25.43 -14.95 15.94
N ALA A 242 26.05 -14.71 14.78
CA ALA A 242 26.04 -13.40 14.11
C ALA A 242 24.70 -13.08 13.44
N HIS A 243 23.93 -14.12 13.07
CA HIS A 243 22.75 -14.02 12.21
C HIS A 243 21.45 -14.38 12.94
N PHE A 244 21.52 -15.20 13.98
CA PHE A 244 20.37 -15.77 14.68
C PHE A 244 20.45 -15.53 16.19
N THR A 245 19.28 -15.52 16.84
CA THR A 245 19.18 -15.36 18.29
C THR A 245 18.06 -16.20 18.88
N GLY A 246 18.23 -16.66 20.12
CA GLY A 246 17.18 -17.36 20.88
C GLY A 246 16.28 -16.41 21.70
N THR A 247 16.64 -15.13 21.77
CA THR A 247 15.94 -14.13 22.59
C THR A 247 15.74 -12.84 21.81
N GLY A 248 14.70 -12.08 22.13
CA GLY A 248 14.38 -10.87 21.40
C GLY A 248 12.91 -10.51 21.49
N ALA A 249 12.63 -9.28 21.88
CA ALA A 249 11.30 -8.69 21.83
C ALA A 249 11.42 -7.18 21.60
N GLY A 250 10.58 -6.65 20.71
CA GLY A 250 10.53 -5.22 20.38
C GLY A 250 9.40 -4.49 21.08
N LEU A 251 9.57 -3.18 21.23
CA LEU A 251 8.52 -2.28 21.71
C LEU A 251 7.84 -1.56 20.55
N LEU A 252 6.57 -1.24 20.75
CA LEU A 252 5.77 -0.48 19.79
C LEU A 252 5.96 1.02 20.03
N THR A 253 7.19 1.51 19.84
CA THR A 253 7.54 2.93 20.04
C THR A 253 7.49 3.72 18.73
N ASN A 254 6.99 4.96 18.79
CA ASN A 254 7.12 5.90 17.69
C ASN A 254 8.49 6.56 17.80
N VAL A 255 9.40 6.23 16.89
CA VAL A 255 10.77 6.74 16.96
C VAL A 255 10.85 8.22 16.59
N VAL A 256 10.00 8.74 15.71
CA VAL A 256 10.11 10.13 15.20
C VAL A 256 9.64 11.15 16.23
N THR A 257 8.44 10.97 16.77
CA THR A 257 7.88 11.91 17.77
C THR A 257 8.12 11.43 19.21
N GLY A 258 8.49 10.17 19.39
CA GLY A 258 8.61 9.54 20.69
C GLY A 258 7.27 9.08 21.28
N GLY A 259 7.33 8.34 22.39
CA GLY A 259 6.16 7.68 22.97
C GLY A 259 5.83 6.35 22.27
N LEU A 260 4.65 5.81 22.58
CA LEU A 260 4.15 4.57 21.97
C LEU A 260 3.41 4.85 20.66
N LYS A 261 3.41 3.88 19.75
CA LYS A 261 2.57 3.88 18.55
C LYS A 261 1.10 3.76 18.93
N THR A 262 0.22 4.32 18.11
CA THR A 262 -1.23 4.23 18.28
C THR A 262 -1.80 3.05 17.51
N ASP A 263 -2.66 2.26 18.16
CA ASP A 263 -3.31 1.10 17.55
C ASP A 263 -4.51 1.49 16.69
N LEU A 264 -4.49 1.06 15.44
CA LEU A 264 -5.56 1.33 14.48
C LEU A 264 -6.75 0.38 14.63
N ASN A 265 -6.57 -0.84 15.16
CA ASN A 265 -7.70 -1.75 15.35
C ASN A 265 -8.69 -1.20 16.39
N LEU A 266 -8.25 -0.93 17.62
CA LEU A 266 -9.07 -0.29 18.65
C LEU A 266 -9.57 1.08 18.19
N GLY A 267 -8.71 1.85 17.51
CA GLY A 267 -9.03 3.17 17.01
C GLY A 267 -10.21 3.20 16.04
N PHE A 268 -10.23 2.28 15.08
CA PHE A 268 -11.25 2.24 14.04
C PHE A 268 -12.53 1.50 14.43
N GLU A 269 -12.50 0.69 15.48
CA GLU A 269 -13.67 0.00 16.04
C GLU A 269 -14.46 0.85 17.04
N MET A 270 -14.01 2.07 17.34
CA MET A 270 -14.78 3.01 18.18
C MET A 270 -16.12 3.39 17.56
N SER A 271 -17.06 3.82 18.41
CA SER A 271 -18.30 4.46 17.98
C SER A 271 -18.01 5.74 17.19
N GLU A 272 -18.93 6.13 16.27
CA GLU A 272 -18.81 7.39 15.52
C GLU A 272 -18.66 8.60 16.45
N ALA A 273 -19.41 8.63 17.56
CA ALA A 273 -19.36 9.72 18.52
C ALA A 273 -17.97 9.86 19.16
N ASN A 274 -17.33 8.76 19.53
CA ASN A 274 -15.99 8.78 20.12
C ASN A 274 -14.92 9.12 19.07
N PHE A 275 -15.04 8.57 17.86
CA PHE A 275 -14.10 8.84 16.78
C PHE A 275 -14.12 10.31 16.33
N ASN A 276 -15.30 10.95 16.36
CA ASN A 276 -15.49 12.36 16.00
C ASN A 276 -15.29 13.34 17.17
N ALA A 277 -15.09 12.85 18.39
CA ALA A 277 -14.82 13.72 19.53
C ALA A 277 -13.39 14.27 19.44
N PRO A 278 -13.14 15.58 19.58
CA PRO A 278 -11.79 16.14 19.50
C PRO A 278 -10.88 15.68 20.65
N ARG A 279 -11.47 15.33 21.80
CA ARG A 279 -10.79 14.84 23.00
C ARG A 279 -11.65 13.81 23.72
N TRP A 280 -11.01 12.96 24.50
CA TRP A 280 -11.66 11.99 25.37
C TRP A 280 -11.37 12.30 26.83
N ALA A 281 -12.34 12.10 27.71
CA ALA A 281 -12.18 12.26 29.16
C ALA A 281 -12.33 10.90 29.84
N SER A 282 -11.39 10.58 30.72
CA SER A 282 -11.37 9.33 31.48
C SER A 282 -10.90 9.62 32.90
N GLY A 283 -11.83 9.59 33.85
CA GLY A 283 -11.63 10.09 35.20
C GLY A 283 -11.24 11.58 35.21
N SER A 284 -10.12 11.91 35.85
CA SER A 284 -9.57 13.28 35.91
C SER A 284 -8.63 13.63 34.75
N ARG A 285 -8.35 12.69 33.83
CA ARG A 285 -7.40 12.88 32.72
C ARG A 285 -8.13 13.14 31.40
N ALA A 286 -7.58 14.04 30.60
CA ALA A 286 -8.05 14.34 29.25
C ALA A 286 -7.02 13.87 28.21
N PHE A 287 -7.48 13.16 27.19
CA PHE A 287 -6.67 12.63 26.10
C PHE A 287 -7.01 13.37 24.80
N LYS A 288 -5.98 13.74 24.01
CA LYS A 288 -6.18 14.27 22.66
C LYS A 288 -6.53 13.11 21.73
N ASN A 289 -7.61 13.23 20.95
CA ASN A 289 -7.94 12.23 19.95
C ASN A 289 -6.92 12.34 18.80
N PRO A 290 -6.14 11.30 18.49
CA PRO A 290 -5.17 11.35 17.41
C PRO A 290 -5.80 11.15 16.02
N PHE A 291 -7.08 10.78 15.93
CA PHE A 291 -7.79 10.55 14.66
C PHE A 291 -8.66 11.73 14.21
N HIS A 292 -8.88 12.70 15.10
CA HIS A 292 -9.70 13.87 14.83
C HIS A 292 -8.92 15.15 15.09
N GLY A 293 -9.28 16.20 14.36
CA GLY A 293 -8.71 17.51 14.53
C GLY A 293 -9.27 18.27 15.73
N ASP A 294 -8.46 19.19 16.25
CA ASP A 294 -8.82 20.25 17.18
C ASP A 294 -8.43 21.61 16.59
N THR A 295 -8.71 22.72 17.29
CA THR A 295 -8.33 24.08 16.84
C THR A 295 -6.81 24.30 16.76
N GLU A 296 -6.00 23.34 17.23
CA GLU A 296 -4.54 23.38 17.32
C GLU A 296 -3.87 22.31 16.43
N THR A 297 -4.58 21.68 15.50
CA THR A 297 -3.96 20.72 14.59
C THR A 297 -2.87 21.36 13.77
N ALA A 298 -1.74 20.65 13.61
CA ALA A 298 -0.62 21.09 12.79
C ALA A 298 -1.03 21.38 11.32
N PHE A 299 -2.08 20.72 10.82
CA PHE A 299 -2.59 20.88 9.45
C PHE A 299 -3.94 21.59 9.51
N LYS A 300 -3.99 22.85 9.07
CA LYS A 300 -5.25 23.54 8.86
C LYS A 300 -5.90 22.96 7.62
N ILE A 301 -7.07 22.37 7.78
CA ILE A 301 -7.88 21.83 6.68
C ILE A 301 -9.10 22.71 6.45
N PRO A 302 -9.79 22.57 5.30
CA PRO A 302 -11.03 23.27 5.06
C PRO A 302 -12.10 22.93 6.11
N SER A 303 -12.90 23.93 6.49
CA SER A 303 -13.94 23.81 7.51
C SER A 303 -15.01 22.77 7.17
N SER A 304 -15.18 22.42 5.89
CA SER A 304 -16.12 21.40 5.43
C SER A 304 -15.78 19.99 5.89
N TYR A 305 -14.57 19.74 6.39
CA TYR A 305 -14.18 18.44 6.94
C TYR A 305 -14.70 18.21 8.35
N GLU A 306 -15.52 19.10 8.93
CA GLU A 306 -16.00 18.97 10.32
C GLU A 306 -14.87 18.73 11.35
N ASN A 307 -13.64 19.18 11.03
CA ASN A 307 -12.39 18.92 11.75
C ASN A 307 -11.87 17.45 11.70
N GLN A 308 -12.19 16.64 10.70
CA GLN A 308 -11.52 15.34 10.45
C GLN A 308 -9.99 15.52 10.35
N ARG A 309 -9.16 14.58 10.82
CA ARG A 309 -7.70 14.79 10.75
C ARG A 309 -7.11 14.31 9.42
N ALA A 310 -6.50 15.22 8.65
CA ALA A 310 -5.72 14.89 7.46
C ALA A 310 -4.42 14.14 7.79
N LEU A 311 -3.99 13.26 6.88
CA LEU A 311 -2.72 12.53 6.99
C LEU A 311 -1.50 13.40 6.67
N TYR A 312 -1.67 14.38 5.78
CA TYR A 312 -0.66 15.38 5.47
C TYR A 312 -1.32 16.74 5.17
N SER A 313 -0.53 17.81 5.27
CA SER A 313 -0.98 19.18 5.07
C SER A 313 -1.45 19.39 3.61
N PRO A 314 -2.66 19.92 3.39
CA PRO A 314 -3.08 20.27 2.04
C PRO A 314 -2.25 21.44 1.52
N LEU A 315 -1.93 21.43 0.22
CA LEU A 315 -1.14 22.48 -0.42
C LEU A 315 -1.94 23.76 -0.69
N ASP A 316 -3.26 23.64 -0.69
CA ASP A 316 -4.22 24.71 -0.87
C ASP A 316 -5.34 24.53 0.16
N ASN A 317 -6.01 25.62 0.55
CA ASN A 317 -7.15 25.58 1.47
C ASN A 317 -8.49 25.70 0.73
N ARG A 318 -8.48 25.81 -0.61
CA ARG A 318 -9.68 25.85 -1.46
C ARG A 318 -10.21 24.44 -1.74
N GLY A 319 -11.51 24.23 -1.55
CA GLY A 319 -12.10 22.90 -1.78
C GLY A 319 -11.98 22.36 -3.20
N ALA A 320 -12.04 23.24 -4.19
CA ALA A 320 -11.81 22.87 -5.58
C ALA A 320 -10.94 23.88 -6.32
N TRP A 321 -10.11 23.35 -7.20
CA TRP A 321 -9.39 24.08 -8.21
C TRP A 321 -10.25 24.25 -9.45
N LYS A 322 -10.43 25.50 -9.84
CA LYS A 322 -11.30 25.90 -10.93
C LYS A 322 -10.52 25.95 -12.24
N VAL A 323 -10.97 25.20 -13.24
CA VAL A 323 -10.41 25.23 -14.60
C VAL A 323 -11.46 25.75 -15.56
N GLN A 324 -11.24 26.97 -16.07
CA GLN A 324 -12.10 27.57 -17.09
C GLN A 324 -11.63 27.19 -18.48
N ARG A 325 -12.62 26.85 -19.33
CA ARG A 325 -12.38 26.54 -20.73
C ARG A 325 -13.40 27.23 -21.61
N THR A 326 -12.90 27.94 -22.61
CA THR A 326 -13.68 28.81 -23.50
C THR A 326 -13.59 28.25 -24.91
N PHE A 327 -14.73 27.91 -25.50
CA PHE A 327 -14.85 27.37 -26.85
C PHE A 327 -16.07 27.99 -27.54
N TRP A 328 -15.88 29.07 -28.29
CA TRP A 328 -16.99 29.84 -28.89
C TRP A 328 -18.06 28.96 -29.55
N PRO A 329 -19.37 29.06 -29.21
CA PRO A 329 -20.01 29.96 -28.23
C PRO A 329 -20.18 29.38 -26.80
N ALA A 330 -19.62 28.21 -26.50
CA ALA A 330 -19.71 27.54 -25.20
C ALA A 330 -18.54 27.90 -24.27
N ASN A 331 -18.80 28.12 -22.98
CA ASN A 331 -17.76 28.23 -21.96
C ASN A 331 -18.10 27.28 -20.82
N VAL A 332 -17.17 26.43 -20.42
CA VAL A 332 -17.37 25.43 -19.37
C VAL A 332 -16.39 25.67 -18.23
N GLU A 333 -16.87 25.52 -17.01
CA GLU A 333 -16.08 25.63 -15.79
C GLU A 333 -16.03 24.28 -15.07
N TYR A 334 -14.83 23.69 -15.00
CA TYR A 334 -14.56 22.45 -14.26
C TYR A 334 -14.06 22.75 -12.86
N TYR A 335 -14.37 21.85 -11.93
CA TYR A 335 -13.90 21.89 -10.55
C TYR A 335 -13.21 20.57 -10.24
N PHE A 336 -11.93 20.63 -9.92
CA PHE A 336 -11.14 19.48 -9.48
C PHE A 336 -10.83 19.60 -8.00
N PRO A 337 -10.95 18.55 -7.20
CA PRO A 337 -10.71 18.64 -5.78
C PRO A 337 -9.20 18.76 -5.50
N VAL A 338 -8.76 19.76 -4.73
CA VAL A 338 -7.32 20.04 -4.44
C VAL A 338 -6.92 20.06 -2.97
N SER A 339 -7.86 20.36 -2.07
CA SER A 339 -7.67 20.19 -0.63
C SER A 339 -8.09 18.80 -0.14
N SER A 340 -8.31 17.88 -1.08
CA SER A 340 -8.80 16.52 -0.94
C SER A 340 -7.75 15.53 -0.46
N VAL A 341 -7.06 15.88 0.62
CA VAL A 341 -6.04 15.02 1.23
C VAL A 341 -6.71 13.88 2.00
N PRO A 342 -6.18 12.64 1.93
CA PRO A 342 -6.68 11.54 2.73
C PRO A 342 -6.65 11.84 4.23
N THR A 343 -7.64 11.35 4.95
CA THR A 343 -7.79 11.52 6.40
C THR A 343 -7.81 10.18 7.14
N PHE A 344 -7.80 10.22 8.47
CA PHE A 344 -8.08 9.03 9.27
C PHE A 344 -9.50 8.49 9.07
N HIS A 345 -10.47 9.32 8.67
CA HIS A 345 -11.82 8.87 8.28
C HIS A 345 -11.77 8.09 6.97
N SER A 346 -10.93 8.50 6.02
CA SER A 346 -10.70 7.75 4.79
C SER A 346 -10.13 6.36 5.09
N LEU A 347 -9.09 6.27 5.92
CA LEU A 347 -8.51 4.99 6.36
C LEU A 347 -9.52 4.11 7.09
N ARG A 348 -10.27 4.69 8.05
CA ARG A 348 -11.31 3.98 8.80
C ARG A 348 -12.43 3.49 7.88
N SER A 349 -12.81 4.27 6.87
CA SER A 349 -13.85 3.88 5.91
C SER A 349 -13.46 2.63 5.12
N PHE A 350 -12.18 2.49 4.77
CA PHE A 350 -11.63 1.31 4.10
C PHE A 350 -11.54 0.11 5.06
N TYR A 351 -11.01 0.34 6.27
CA TYR A 351 -10.91 -0.69 7.30
C TYR A 351 -12.28 -1.29 7.69
N ARG A 352 -13.35 -0.47 7.70
CA ARG A 352 -14.71 -0.90 8.06
C ARG A 352 -15.53 -1.47 6.90
N LEU A 353 -14.98 -1.61 5.69
CA LEU A 353 -15.66 -2.25 4.56
C LEU A 353 -16.26 -3.64 4.89
N PRO A 354 -15.61 -4.52 5.68
CA PRO A 354 -16.19 -5.80 6.10
C PRO A 354 -17.60 -5.68 6.72
N TYR A 355 -17.90 -4.59 7.44
CA TYR A 355 -19.23 -4.38 8.03
C TYR A 355 -20.35 -4.23 6.98
N HIS A 356 -19.98 -3.78 5.79
CA HIS A 356 -20.88 -3.49 4.68
C HIS A 356 -20.98 -4.62 3.65
N LEU A 357 -20.22 -5.70 3.84
CA LEU A 357 -20.27 -6.88 2.99
C LEU A 357 -21.44 -7.79 3.35
N TYR A 358 -21.98 -8.44 2.33
CA TYR A 358 -23.05 -9.42 2.44
C TYR A 358 -22.76 -10.60 1.53
N SER A 359 -23.42 -11.72 1.79
CA SER A 359 -23.33 -12.91 0.96
C SER A 359 -24.48 -12.95 -0.03
N THR A 360 -24.21 -13.51 -1.20
CA THR A 360 -25.19 -13.93 -2.19
C THR A 360 -24.95 -15.41 -2.49
N ASP A 361 -25.82 -16.04 -3.29
CA ASP A 361 -25.65 -17.46 -3.67
C ASP A 361 -24.33 -17.72 -4.42
N SER A 362 -23.73 -16.66 -4.99
CA SER A 362 -22.47 -16.65 -5.73
C SER A 362 -21.27 -16.11 -4.94
N GLY A 363 -21.42 -15.90 -3.62
CA GLY A 363 -20.30 -15.53 -2.73
C GLY A 363 -20.39 -14.12 -2.13
N LEU A 364 -19.27 -13.68 -1.55
CA LEU A 364 -19.15 -12.38 -0.87
C LEU A 364 -19.30 -11.22 -1.87
N THR A 365 -20.10 -10.23 -1.52
CA THR A 365 -20.52 -9.15 -2.42
C THR A 365 -20.46 -7.80 -1.71
N VAL A 366 -20.07 -6.77 -2.45
CA VAL A 366 -20.10 -5.37 -2.04
C VAL A 366 -21.04 -4.58 -2.95
N PHE A 367 -21.76 -3.61 -2.39
CA PHE A 367 -22.56 -2.67 -3.18
C PHE A 367 -21.70 -1.45 -3.57
N GLU A 368 -22.01 -0.75 -4.66
CA GLU A 368 -21.26 0.45 -5.02
C GLU A 368 -21.29 1.51 -3.91
N ARG A 369 -20.15 2.19 -3.75
CA ARG A 369 -20.00 3.34 -2.87
C ARG A 369 -19.44 4.49 -3.69
N PRO A 370 -20.13 5.65 -3.75
CA PRO A 370 -19.55 6.82 -4.37
C PRO A 370 -18.26 7.21 -3.63
N ILE A 371 -17.27 7.63 -4.40
CA ILE A 371 -16.07 8.24 -3.84
C ILE A 371 -16.48 9.52 -3.11
N ASP A 372 -15.82 9.87 -2.00
CA ASP A 372 -15.94 11.20 -1.40
C ASP A 372 -14.56 11.62 -0.92
N HIS A 373 -14.03 12.66 -1.54
CA HIS A 373 -12.68 13.13 -1.28
C HIS A 373 -12.62 14.63 -1.03
N VAL A 374 -13.72 15.41 -1.03
CA VAL A 374 -13.59 16.86 -1.29
C VAL A 374 -13.69 17.73 -0.04
N ALA A 375 -12.70 18.60 0.14
CA ALA A 375 -12.62 19.58 1.21
C ALA A 375 -13.18 20.95 0.82
N GLY A 376 -14.43 21.02 0.39
CA GLY A 376 -15.16 22.29 0.32
C GLY A 376 -16.18 22.36 -0.80
N GLU A 377 -17.16 23.24 -0.62
CA GLU A 377 -18.22 23.48 -1.59
C GLU A 377 -17.63 23.95 -2.93
N ALA A 378 -18.04 23.31 -4.02
CA ALA A 378 -17.78 23.82 -5.36
C ALA A 378 -18.35 25.25 -5.46
N SER A 379 -17.52 26.20 -5.88
CA SER A 379 -17.96 27.59 -6.07
C SER A 379 -19.09 27.66 -7.10
N LYS A 380 -20.00 28.64 -6.96
CA LYS A 380 -21.01 28.88 -8.00
C LYS A 380 -20.34 29.15 -9.35
N VAL A 381 -20.90 28.54 -10.40
CA VAL A 381 -20.44 28.71 -11.77
C VAL A 381 -20.39 30.18 -12.14
N SER A 382 -19.25 30.61 -12.69
CA SER A 382 -19.03 31.99 -13.10
C SER A 382 -20.04 32.44 -14.16
N ARG A 383 -20.47 33.70 -14.12
CA ARG A 383 -21.41 34.26 -15.11
C ARG A 383 -20.87 34.06 -16.53
N GLY A 384 -21.69 33.49 -17.41
CA GLY A 384 -21.33 33.21 -18.80
C GLY A 384 -20.61 31.87 -19.03
N PHE A 385 -20.45 31.06 -17.96
CA PHE A 385 -19.99 29.68 -18.01
C PHE A 385 -21.11 28.71 -17.67
N PHE A 386 -20.99 27.50 -18.18
CA PHE A 386 -21.85 26.37 -17.87
C PHE A 386 -21.06 25.37 -17.01
N PRO A 387 -21.69 24.74 -16.01
CA PRO A 387 -21.10 23.58 -15.36
C PRO A 387 -21.04 22.39 -16.34
N PRO A 388 -20.14 21.41 -16.12
CA PRO A 388 -20.20 20.14 -16.82
C PRO A 388 -21.57 19.46 -16.63
N PRO A 389 -21.98 18.54 -17.53
CA PRO A 389 -23.22 17.80 -17.40
C PRO A 389 -23.27 16.99 -16.11
N SER A 390 -22.25 16.17 -15.87
CA SER A 390 -22.11 15.37 -14.65
C SER A 390 -21.95 16.26 -13.44
N ASP A 391 -22.45 15.79 -12.30
CA ASP A 391 -22.20 16.48 -11.04
C ASP A 391 -20.79 16.22 -10.54
N THR A 392 -20.29 17.18 -9.75
CA THR A 392 -19.10 16.95 -8.93
C THR A 392 -19.45 16.01 -7.79
N VAL A 393 -18.45 15.30 -7.28
CA VAL A 393 -18.61 14.47 -6.09
C VAL A 393 -19.03 15.33 -4.90
N ASP A 394 -19.93 14.83 -4.05
CA ASP A 394 -20.35 15.51 -2.81
C ASP A 394 -19.12 15.88 -1.97
N ALA A 395 -19.18 16.99 -1.22
CA ALA A 395 -18.03 17.55 -0.51
C ALA A 395 -18.24 17.55 1.02
N ASP A 396 -18.85 16.48 1.52
CA ASP A 396 -19.40 16.44 2.87
C ASP A 396 -18.59 15.53 3.82
N LYS A 397 -17.91 14.48 3.31
CA LYS A 397 -17.12 13.53 4.12
C LYS A 397 -15.85 13.09 3.38
N THR A 398 -15.04 12.22 4.00
CA THR A 398 -13.94 11.57 3.28
C THR A 398 -14.05 10.06 3.40
N GLN A 399 -14.10 9.36 2.26
CA GLN A 399 -14.25 7.92 2.20
C GLN A 399 -13.66 7.31 0.92
N VAL A 400 -13.31 6.02 0.97
CA VAL A 400 -12.87 5.28 -0.21
C VAL A 400 -14.06 4.85 -1.06
N GLY A 401 -14.00 5.13 -2.37
CA GLY A 401 -15.02 4.72 -3.34
C GLY A 401 -14.89 3.28 -3.81
N ILE A 402 -16.02 2.65 -4.15
CA ILE A 402 -16.12 1.31 -4.75
C ILE A 402 -17.09 1.37 -5.92
N ARG A 403 -16.59 1.19 -7.14
CA ARG A 403 -17.39 1.32 -8.37
C ARG A 403 -16.71 0.61 -9.54
N PRO A 404 -17.45 0.25 -10.60
CA PRO A 404 -16.83 -0.26 -11.80
C PRO A 404 -16.04 0.84 -12.51
N VAL A 405 -15.06 0.42 -13.30
CA VAL A 405 -14.24 1.29 -14.16
C VAL A 405 -14.75 1.17 -15.61
N MET A 406 -14.71 2.27 -16.38
CA MET A 406 -15.02 2.22 -17.80
C MET A 406 -13.91 1.48 -18.57
N ASP A 407 -14.19 0.31 -19.11
CA ASP A 407 -13.28 -0.33 -20.07
C ASP A 407 -13.47 0.29 -21.46
N ARG A 408 -14.73 0.35 -21.94
CA ARG A 408 -15.01 0.79 -23.31
C ARG A 408 -16.39 1.41 -23.47
N VAL A 409 -16.46 2.44 -24.30
CA VAL A 409 -17.71 2.99 -24.84
C VAL A 409 -17.60 3.02 -26.36
N MET A 410 -18.48 2.30 -27.03
CA MET A 410 -18.54 2.22 -28.50
C MET A 410 -19.87 2.76 -29.00
N PHE A 411 -19.82 3.69 -29.94
CA PHE A 411 -20.96 4.13 -30.71
C PHE A 411 -20.82 3.57 -32.12
N LEU A 412 -21.59 2.52 -32.41
CA LEU A 412 -21.63 1.90 -33.72
C LEU A 412 -22.44 2.80 -34.66
N ILE A 413 -21.82 3.20 -35.76
CA ILE A 413 -22.38 4.15 -36.72
C ILE A 413 -22.80 3.41 -37.98
N SER A 414 -24.08 3.54 -38.33
CA SER A 414 -24.67 2.90 -39.51
C SER A 414 -25.59 3.84 -40.28
N GLY A 415 -25.87 3.49 -41.54
CA GLY A 415 -26.84 4.17 -42.38
C GLY A 415 -28.14 3.37 -42.47
N GLY A 416 -29.29 4.03 -42.37
CA GLY A 416 -30.61 3.40 -42.44
C GLY A 416 -31.63 4.22 -43.22
N LEU A 417 -32.83 3.67 -43.37
CA LEU A 417 -34.00 4.37 -43.89
C LEU A 417 -35.10 4.47 -42.83
N SER A 418 -35.78 5.61 -42.77
CA SER A 418 -37.01 5.76 -42.00
C SER A 418 -38.16 4.96 -42.61
N SER A 419 -39.29 4.87 -41.89
CA SER A 419 -40.56 4.35 -42.41
C SER A 419 -40.96 5.05 -43.72
N GLY A 420 -40.75 6.36 -43.80
CA GLY A 420 -40.99 7.22 -44.97
C GLY A 420 -39.90 7.21 -46.06
N ASN A 421 -38.95 6.26 -46.01
CA ASN A 421 -37.83 6.11 -46.96
C ASN A 421 -36.81 7.25 -46.95
N GLU A 422 -36.70 8.00 -45.85
CA GLU A 422 -35.69 9.05 -45.72
C GLU A 422 -34.38 8.47 -45.21
N LEU A 423 -33.25 8.94 -45.73
CA LEU A 423 -31.93 8.56 -45.24
C LEU A 423 -31.77 9.01 -43.77
N ARG A 424 -31.27 8.11 -42.93
CA ARG A 424 -31.05 8.32 -41.50
C ARG A 424 -29.65 7.89 -41.10
N LEU A 425 -29.10 8.58 -40.11
CA LEU A 425 -27.91 8.15 -39.39
C LEU A 425 -28.36 7.29 -38.21
N VAL A 426 -27.77 6.13 -38.00
CA VAL A 426 -28.11 5.24 -36.90
C VAL A 426 -26.93 5.13 -35.95
N ILE A 427 -27.17 5.39 -34.66
CA ILE A 427 -26.16 5.33 -33.59
C ILE A 427 -26.58 4.26 -32.58
N THR A 428 -25.75 3.23 -32.42
CA THR A 428 -25.99 2.11 -31.50
C THR A 428 -24.90 2.09 -30.42
N PRO A 429 -25.23 2.42 -29.16
CA PRO A 429 -24.27 2.36 -28.07
C PRO A 429 -24.05 0.93 -27.56
N VAL A 430 -22.78 0.58 -27.33
CA VAL A 430 -22.33 -0.62 -26.60
C VAL A 430 -21.33 -0.16 -25.54
N VAL A 431 -21.55 -0.52 -24.29
CA VAL A 431 -20.72 -0.07 -23.15
C VAL A 431 -20.15 -1.29 -22.45
N THR A 432 -18.90 -1.21 -22.01
CA THR A 432 -18.22 -2.24 -21.24
C THR A 432 -17.68 -1.63 -19.95
N LEU A 433 -18.05 -2.22 -18.83
CA LEU A 433 -17.63 -1.82 -17.49
C LEU A 433 -16.87 -2.97 -16.83
N TRP A 434 -15.80 -2.65 -16.12
CA TRP A 434 -14.92 -3.60 -15.45
C TRP A 434 -15.07 -3.51 -13.93
N ASN A 435 -15.26 -4.65 -13.27
CA ASN A 435 -15.12 -4.77 -11.82
C ASN A 435 -13.64 -5.03 -11.46
N PRO A 436 -12.90 -4.06 -10.90
CA PRO A 436 -11.48 -4.24 -10.63
C PRO A 436 -11.20 -4.95 -9.30
N TYR A 437 -12.22 -5.41 -8.58
CA TYR A 437 -12.10 -5.95 -7.22
C TYR A 437 -12.07 -7.48 -7.17
N ASN A 438 -11.55 -8.05 -6.08
CA ASN A 438 -11.54 -9.50 -5.79
C ASN A 438 -12.87 -10.03 -5.20
N VAL A 439 -13.88 -9.18 -5.06
CA VAL A 439 -15.24 -9.54 -4.64
C VAL A 439 -16.25 -9.17 -5.73
N ALA A 440 -17.42 -9.79 -5.68
CA ALA A 440 -18.50 -9.39 -6.57
C ALA A 440 -18.99 -7.97 -6.24
N LEU A 441 -19.34 -7.23 -7.28
CA LEU A 441 -19.80 -5.85 -7.19
C LEU A 441 -21.23 -5.73 -7.69
N GLU A 442 -22.08 -5.06 -6.93
CA GLU A 442 -23.45 -4.72 -7.31
C GLU A 442 -23.64 -3.20 -7.40
N ILE A 443 -24.27 -2.73 -8.48
CA ILE A 443 -24.57 -1.31 -8.72
C ILE A 443 -26.06 -1.11 -9.01
N GLU A 444 -26.62 0.07 -8.75
CA GLU A 444 -28.00 0.40 -9.16
C GLU A 444 -28.12 0.49 -10.69
N GLY A 445 -27.11 1.07 -11.33
CA GLY A 445 -27.08 1.39 -12.76
C GLY A 445 -26.02 2.44 -13.07
N SER A 446 -25.92 2.84 -14.33
CA SER A 446 -24.96 3.88 -14.75
C SER A 446 -25.42 4.51 -16.07
N VAL A 447 -24.95 5.71 -16.40
CA VAL A 447 -25.32 6.40 -17.65
C VAL A 447 -24.08 6.88 -18.39
N ALA A 448 -23.91 6.45 -19.65
CA ALA A 448 -22.82 6.91 -20.52
C ALA A 448 -23.34 7.93 -21.54
N HIS A 449 -22.57 8.99 -21.83
CA HIS A 449 -22.97 10.02 -22.80
C HIS A 449 -21.77 10.76 -23.41
N VAL A 450 -22.05 11.52 -24.47
CA VAL A 450 -21.08 12.39 -25.16
C VAL A 450 -21.57 13.82 -25.26
N TRP A 451 -20.63 14.77 -25.19
CA TRP A 451 -20.97 16.19 -25.17
C TRP A 451 -19.84 17.10 -25.68
N ILE A 452 -20.16 18.39 -25.83
CA ILE A 452 -19.39 19.44 -26.52
C ILE A 452 -19.35 19.27 -28.04
N ASP A 453 -18.51 18.40 -28.60
CA ASP A 453 -18.34 18.34 -30.06
C ASP A 453 -18.14 16.91 -30.57
N ILE A 454 -18.79 16.57 -31.68
CA ILE A 454 -18.48 15.34 -32.44
C ILE A 454 -17.88 15.82 -33.77
N PRO A 455 -16.54 15.89 -33.90
CA PRO A 455 -15.85 16.68 -34.92
C PRO A 455 -15.78 15.97 -36.28
N TYR A 456 -16.93 15.52 -36.79
CA TYR A 456 -17.06 14.82 -38.06
C TYR A 456 -18.13 15.44 -38.94
N ASP A 457 -17.80 15.58 -40.23
CA ASP A 457 -18.77 15.72 -41.29
C ASP A 457 -19.26 14.34 -41.74
N PHE A 458 -20.45 14.32 -42.32
CA PHE A 458 -20.91 13.20 -43.12
C PHE A 458 -21.62 13.67 -44.38
N ARG A 459 -21.57 12.83 -45.42
CA ARG A 459 -22.20 13.07 -46.72
C ARG A 459 -23.00 11.87 -47.15
N TRP A 460 -24.23 12.12 -47.58
CA TRP A 460 -25.04 11.13 -48.28
C TRP A 460 -24.95 11.37 -49.79
N ARG A 461 -24.32 10.42 -50.48
CA ARG A 461 -24.28 10.37 -51.94
C ARG A 461 -25.34 9.40 -52.44
N THR A 462 -26.32 9.88 -53.20
CA THR A 462 -27.31 9.00 -53.84
C THR A 462 -26.98 8.83 -55.31
N TYR A 463 -27.28 7.67 -55.87
CA TYR A 463 -27.02 7.34 -57.27
C TYR A 463 -28.28 6.82 -57.94
N GLY A 464 -28.53 7.28 -59.16
CA GLY A 464 -29.62 6.81 -60.01
C GLY A 464 -29.38 5.39 -60.53
N SER A 465 -30.38 4.83 -61.22
CA SER A 465 -30.32 3.50 -61.84
C SER A 465 -29.21 3.37 -62.90
N ASN A 466 -28.76 4.47 -63.49
CA ASN A 466 -27.63 4.55 -64.42
C ASN A 466 -26.26 4.65 -63.73
N GLY A 467 -26.21 4.57 -62.41
CA GLY A 467 -24.98 4.66 -61.60
C GLY A 467 -24.39 6.07 -61.47
N ARG A 468 -25.02 7.11 -62.04
CA ARG A 468 -24.61 8.51 -61.91
C ARG A 468 -25.03 9.10 -60.57
N LEU A 469 -24.18 9.99 -60.03
CA LEU A 469 -24.46 10.72 -58.79
C LEU A 469 -25.70 11.59 -58.98
N ALA A 470 -26.71 11.37 -58.14
CA ALA A 470 -27.98 12.09 -58.15
C ALA A 470 -28.00 13.20 -57.09
N SER A 471 -27.43 12.95 -55.91
CA SER A 471 -27.23 13.97 -54.87
C SER A 471 -25.96 13.71 -54.08
N ASN A 472 -25.40 14.75 -53.47
CA ASN A 472 -24.28 14.69 -52.52
C ASN A 472 -24.57 15.67 -51.39
N ASP A 473 -25.47 15.26 -50.51
CA ASP A 473 -25.99 16.08 -49.41
C ASP A 473 -25.02 16.02 -48.22
N TYR A 474 -24.75 17.15 -47.57
CA TYR A 474 -23.70 17.32 -46.55
C TYR A 474 -24.26 17.81 -45.22
N MET A 475 -23.70 17.33 -44.11
CA MET A 475 -23.97 17.83 -42.77
C MET A 475 -22.85 17.44 -41.78
N TYR A 476 -22.71 18.16 -40.68
CA TYR A 476 -21.81 17.85 -39.56
C TYR A 476 -22.61 17.19 -38.42
N VAL A 477 -22.00 16.21 -37.73
CA VAL A 477 -22.72 15.39 -36.74
C VAL A 477 -23.23 16.23 -35.57
N SER A 478 -22.38 17.10 -35.01
CA SER A 478 -22.81 18.08 -34.00
C SER A 478 -23.94 18.97 -34.53
N GLY A 479 -23.90 19.35 -35.81
CA GLY A 479 -24.94 20.10 -36.54
C GLY A 479 -26.34 19.50 -36.41
N LEU A 480 -26.43 18.18 -36.51
CA LEU A 480 -27.68 17.44 -36.37
C LEU A 480 -28.19 17.38 -34.94
N MET A 481 -27.29 17.18 -33.98
CA MET A 481 -27.67 16.77 -32.63
C MET A 481 -27.72 17.92 -31.64
N GLY A 482 -27.03 19.04 -31.91
CA GLY A 482 -26.97 20.20 -31.06
C GLY A 482 -28.25 21.03 -31.03
N LYS A 483 -28.56 21.58 -29.85
CA LYS A 483 -29.81 22.33 -29.60
C LYS A 483 -29.64 23.71 -28.95
N GLN A 484 -28.57 23.93 -28.18
CA GLN A 484 -28.51 25.07 -27.24
C GLN A 484 -28.12 26.41 -27.88
N PHE A 485 -27.17 26.43 -28.81
CA PHE A 485 -26.62 27.68 -29.38
C PHE A 485 -27.19 28.02 -30.76
N ASN A 486 -28.48 27.71 -30.98
CA ASN A 486 -29.15 27.98 -32.24
C ASN A 486 -29.17 29.48 -32.59
N ALA A 487 -29.35 30.35 -31.59
CA ALA A 487 -29.36 31.80 -31.78
C ALA A 487 -28.01 32.37 -32.26
N GLN A 488 -26.91 31.64 -32.04
CA GLN A 488 -25.56 31.98 -32.50
C GLN A 488 -25.17 31.21 -33.78
N ASP A 489 -26.14 30.55 -34.42
CA ASP A 489 -25.93 29.67 -35.58
C ASP A 489 -24.85 28.59 -35.36
N HIS A 490 -24.74 28.07 -34.13
CA HIS A 490 -23.72 27.07 -33.77
C HIS A 490 -24.33 25.74 -33.35
N ALA A 491 -23.62 24.65 -33.64
CA ALA A 491 -24.09 23.29 -33.36
C ALA A 491 -23.62 22.67 -32.05
N ARG A 492 -22.85 23.43 -31.29
CA ARG A 492 -22.29 22.95 -30.03
C ARG A 492 -23.42 22.74 -29.01
N SER A 493 -23.18 21.83 -28.07
CA SER A 493 -24.07 21.59 -26.94
C SER A 493 -23.22 21.38 -25.68
N VAL A 494 -23.49 22.16 -24.64
CA VAL A 494 -22.98 21.90 -23.28
C VAL A 494 -23.82 20.84 -22.56
N ASP A 495 -25.06 20.60 -23.00
CA ASP A 495 -25.82 19.41 -22.62
C ASP A 495 -25.37 18.19 -23.44
N PRO A 496 -25.46 16.98 -22.88
CA PRO A 496 -25.26 15.76 -23.63
C PRO A 496 -26.20 15.64 -24.83
N TYR A 497 -25.66 15.14 -25.94
CA TYR A 497 -26.42 14.92 -27.17
C TYR A 497 -27.48 13.83 -26.95
N PHE A 498 -27.07 12.70 -26.38
CA PHE A 498 -27.92 11.58 -26.01
C PHE A 498 -27.31 10.82 -24.82
N TYR A 499 -28.09 9.90 -24.25
CA TYR A 499 -27.73 9.13 -23.06
C TYR A 499 -27.88 7.63 -23.32
N ALA A 500 -26.98 6.83 -22.77
CA ALA A 500 -27.04 5.38 -22.75
C ALA A 500 -27.13 4.91 -21.30
N ALA A 501 -28.35 4.67 -20.81
CA ALA A 501 -28.63 4.28 -19.44
C ALA A 501 -28.56 2.76 -19.27
N MET A 502 -27.58 2.28 -18.51
CA MET A 502 -27.38 0.88 -18.15
C MET A 502 -28.19 0.54 -16.91
N THR A 503 -29.11 -0.42 -17.06
CA THR A 503 -30.02 -0.89 -16.00
C THR A 503 -30.13 -2.41 -16.06
N ALA A 504 -30.52 -3.07 -14.97
CA ALA A 504 -30.52 -4.54 -14.90
C ALA A 504 -31.48 -5.21 -15.90
N ASP A 505 -32.55 -4.52 -16.31
CA ASP A 505 -33.61 -5.01 -17.18
C ASP A 505 -33.79 -4.17 -18.45
N GLY A 506 -32.99 -3.11 -18.64
CA GLY A 506 -33.14 -2.20 -19.76
C GLY A 506 -34.38 -1.31 -19.67
N GLN A 507 -34.86 -1.02 -18.46
CA GLN A 507 -35.99 -0.10 -18.19
C GLN A 507 -35.56 1.03 -17.23
N PRO A 508 -36.29 2.17 -17.21
CA PRO A 508 -36.06 3.22 -16.21
C PRO A 508 -36.10 2.67 -14.79
N LEU A 509 -35.17 3.15 -13.96
CA LEU A 509 -35.12 2.78 -12.55
C LEU A 509 -36.24 3.48 -11.79
N SER A 510 -36.78 2.81 -10.77
CA SER A 510 -37.74 3.44 -9.87
C SER A 510 -37.11 4.62 -9.13
N THR A 511 -37.87 5.68 -8.89
CA THR A 511 -37.48 6.75 -7.96
C THR A 511 -37.72 6.37 -6.50
N SER A 512 -38.46 5.29 -6.24
CA SER A 512 -38.80 4.81 -4.91
C SER A 512 -38.67 3.28 -4.79
N GLY A 513 -38.06 2.80 -3.71
CA GLY A 513 -37.91 1.36 -3.41
C GLY A 513 -36.61 0.74 -3.93
N LYS A 514 -36.42 -0.55 -3.62
CA LYS A 514 -35.22 -1.30 -4.00
C LYS A 514 -35.23 -1.61 -5.50
N VAL A 515 -34.18 -1.18 -6.19
CA VAL A 515 -33.91 -1.50 -7.59
C VAL A 515 -33.23 -2.86 -7.68
N LYS A 516 -33.50 -3.63 -8.74
CA LYS A 516 -32.74 -4.84 -9.04
C LYS A 516 -31.30 -4.45 -9.42
N PRO A 517 -30.28 -4.85 -8.65
CA PRO A 517 -28.91 -4.44 -8.94
C PRO A 517 -28.37 -5.13 -10.19
N ILE A 518 -27.40 -4.48 -10.83
CA ILE A 518 -26.54 -5.07 -11.84
C ILE A 518 -25.34 -5.69 -11.13
N ARG A 519 -25.14 -6.98 -11.33
CA ARG A 519 -24.06 -7.75 -10.71
C ARG A 519 -22.89 -7.97 -11.66
N PHE A 520 -21.68 -7.85 -11.10
CA PHE A 520 -20.40 -8.17 -11.70
C PHE A 520 -19.70 -9.21 -10.84
N GLU A 521 -19.22 -10.29 -11.45
CA GLU A 521 -18.36 -11.26 -10.74
C GLU A 521 -16.97 -10.66 -10.45
N PRO A 522 -16.18 -11.21 -9.52
CA PRO A 522 -14.83 -10.73 -9.21
C PRO A 522 -13.97 -10.58 -10.47
N GLY A 523 -13.48 -9.37 -10.74
CA GLY A 523 -12.66 -9.10 -11.92
C GLY A 523 -13.43 -8.95 -13.25
N GLU A 524 -14.74 -9.18 -13.29
CA GLU A 524 -15.50 -9.32 -14.54
C GLU A 524 -15.50 -8.05 -15.41
N VAL A 525 -15.27 -8.22 -16.71
CA VAL A 525 -15.40 -7.18 -17.74
C VAL A 525 -16.75 -7.34 -18.45
N ARG A 526 -17.78 -6.65 -17.95
CA ARG A 526 -19.21 -6.84 -18.28
C ARG A 526 -19.66 -6.01 -19.48
N VAL A 527 -20.35 -6.65 -20.43
CA VAL A 527 -20.86 -6.00 -21.65
C VAL A 527 -22.33 -5.58 -21.51
N PHE A 528 -22.64 -4.38 -21.99
CA PHE A 528 -23.98 -3.80 -22.06
C PHE A 528 -24.34 -3.45 -23.51
N ALA A 529 -25.52 -3.89 -23.94
CA ALA A 529 -26.05 -3.67 -25.28
C ALA A 529 -27.48 -3.13 -25.22
N PRO A 530 -28.02 -2.55 -26.32
CA PRO A 530 -29.37 -2.02 -26.33
C PRO A 530 -30.39 -3.07 -25.91
N ALA A 531 -31.29 -2.69 -25.01
CA ALA A 531 -32.30 -3.61 -24.48
C ALA A 531 -33.32 -4.04 -25.55
N ARG A 532 -33.52 -3.22 -26.59
CA ARG A 532 -34.44 -3.45 -27.69
C ARG A 532 -33.68 -3.52 -29.02
N GLN A 533 -34.16 -4.34 -29.94
CA GLN A 533 -33.59 -4.44 -31.29
C GLN A 533 -34.14 -3.38 -32.25
N GLU A 534 -35.24 -2.71 -31.88
CA GLU A 534 -35.89 -1.66 -32.65
C GLU A 534 -35.17 -0.33 -32.52
N LEU A 535 -35.21 0.47 -33.58
CA LEU A 535 -34.68 1.83 -33.57
C LEU A 535 -35.68 2.80 -32.94
N GLN A 536 -35.18 3.66 -32.06
CA GLN A 536 -35.92 4.79 -31.51
C GLN A 536 -35.61 6.05 -32.34
N ASP A 537 -36.63 6.79 -32.77
CA ASP A 537 -36.39 8.07 -33.45
C ASP A 537 -35.80 9.09 -32.47
N TYR A 538 -34.71 9.73 -32.89
CA TYR A 538 -34.05 10.76 -32.09
C TYR A 538 -34.71 12.12 -32.31
N ASP A 539 -35.12 12.76 -31.22
CA ASP A 539 -35.63 14.13 -31.20
C ASP A 539 -34.64 15.06 -30.49
N VAL A 540 -34.08 16.01 -31.24
CA VAL A 540 -33.15 17.05 -30.75
C VAL A 540 -33.77 17.91 -29.66
N SER A 541 -35.07 18.21 -29.78
CA SER A 541 -35.85 18.99 -28.81
C SER A 541 -36.53 18.14 -27.75
N GLY A 542 -36.40 16.82 -27.85
CA GLY A 542 -37.01 15.86 -26.93
C GLY A 542 -36.50 16.04 -25.50
N SER A 543 -37.29 15.50 -24.57
CA SER A 543 -36.90 15.42 -23.16
C SER A 543 -35.62 14.59 -22.99
N ILE A 544 -35.03 14.60 -21.79
CA ILE A 544 -33.87 13.71 -21.52
C ILE A 544 -34.27 12.26 -21.76
N ARG A 545 -35.50 11.89 -21.38
CA ARG A 545 -36.05 10.56 -21.65
C ARG A 545 -36.07 10.21 -23.14
N ASP A 546 -36.56 11.11 -23.98
CA ASP A 546 -36.65 10.87 -25.43
C ASP A 546 -35.26 10.68 -26.08
N ARG A 547 -34.24 11.25 -25.44
CA ARG A 547 -32.82 11.16 -25.84
C ARG A 547 -32.04 10.12 -25.03
N THR A 548 -32.71 9.23 -24.30
CA THR A 548 -32.09 8.14 -23.54
C THR A 548 -32.40 6.78 -24.16
N LEU A 549 -31.35 6.02 -24.50
CA LEU A 549 -31.43 4.60 -24.82
C LEU A 549 -31.15 3.77 -23.58
N PHE A 550 -31.97 2.75 -23.34
CA PHE A 550 -31.74 1.81 -22.25
C PHE A 550 -30.91 0.63 -22.75
N LEU A 551 -29.79 0.42 -22.05
CA LEU A 551 -28.93 -0.74 -22.18
C LEU A 551 -29.24 -1.72 -21.06
N ARG A 552 -29.03 -3.00 -21.36
CA ARG A 552 -29.08 -4.10 -20.39
C ARG A 552 -27.77 -4.88 -20.41
N PRO A 553 -27.38 -5.51 -19.30
CA PRO A 553 -26.26 -6.44 -19.33
C PRO A 553 -26.57 -7.61 -20.25
N VAL A 554 -25.55 -8.11 -20.95
CA VAL A 554 -25.67 -9.25 -21.87
C VAL A 554 -25.44 -10.54 -21.10
N ASP A 555 -26.38 -11.48 -21.14
CA ASP A 555 -26.24 -12.81 -20.53
C ASP A 555 -26.25 -13.95 -21.55
N SER A 556 -26.65 -13.67 -22.79
CA SER A 556 -26.67 -14.63 -23.89
C SER A 556 -26.58 -13.94 -25.25
N LEU A 557 -26.20 -14.69 -26.29
CA LEU A 557 -25.88 -14.12 -27.61
C LEU A 557 -27.08 -13.43 -28.28
N ASP A 558 -28.29 -13.90 -28.03
CA ASP A 558 -29.53 -13.29 -28.53
C ASP A 558 -29.79 -11.89 -27.94
N GLN A 559 -29.21 -11.61 -26.77
CA GLN A 559 -29.31 -10.32 -26.09
C GLN A 559 -28.31 -9.31 -26.63
N PHE A 560 -27.22 -9.77 -27.25
CA PHE A 560 -26.26 -8.90 -27.91
C PHE A 560 -26.81 -8.44 -29.26
N THR A 561 -27.25 -7.17 -29.35
CA THR A 561 -27.79 -6.60 -30.59
C THR A 561 -27.00 -5.38 -31.05
N THR A 562 -26.69 -5.36 -32.35
CA THR A 562 -26.12 -4.20 -33.05
C THR A 562 -27.17 -3.49 -33.92
N LYS A 563 -28.45 -3.88 -33.81
CA LYS A 563 -29.55 -3.39 -34.64
C LYS A 563 -30.42 -2.33 -33.97
N GLY A 564 -30.48 -2.33 -32.63
CA GLY A 564 -31.16 -1.30 -31.85
C GLY A 564 -30.34 0.00 -31.80
N GLY A 565 -30.95 1.11 -31.38
CA GLY A 565 -30.24 2.39 -31.26
C GLY A 565 -31.10 3.59 -31.67
N PHE A 566 -30.47 4.74 -31.86
CA PHE A 566 -31.13 5.96 -32.30
C PHE A 566 -31.15 6.07 -33.83
N SER A 567 -32.34 6.28 -34.41
CA SER A 567 -32.57 6.73 -35.78
C SER A 567 -32.54 8.27 -35.80
N VAL A 568 -31.41 8.83 -36.21
CA VAL A 568 -31.16 10.28 -36.23
C VAL A 568 -31.60 10.87 -37.58
N PRO A 569 -32.53 11.83 -37.61
CA PRO A 569 -32.90 12.56 -38.82
C PRO A 569 -31.70 13.32 -39.41
N THR A 570 -31.58 13.35 -40.75
CA THR A 570 -30.54 14.16 -41.44
C THR A 570 -30.87 15.65 -41.53
N LYS A 571 -31.93 16.09 -40.85
CA LYS A 571 -32.33 17.49 -40.70
C LYS A 571 -32.55 17.81 -39.23
N ASN A 572 -31.86 18.82 -38.74
CA ASN A 572 -32.15 19.44 -37.45
C ASN A 572 -33.25 20.50 -37.66
N PHE A 573 -34.47 20.19 -37.21
CA PHE A 573 -35.62 21.07 -37.40
C PHE A 573 -35.59 22.32 -36.52
N VAL A 574 -34.93 22.26 -35.35
CA VAL A 574 -34.77 23.40 -34.45
C VAL A 574 -33.91 24.48 -35.08
N ARG A 575 -32.83 24.07 -35.75
CA ARG A 575 -31.90 24.98 -36.43
C ARG A 575 -32.24 25.24 -37.90
N ASN A 576 -33.24 24.52 -38.42
CA ASN A 576 -33.55 24.42 -39.85
C ASN A 576 -32.31 24.14 -40.72
N GLN A 577 -31.39 23.31 -40.22
CA GLN A 577 -30.16 22.92 -40.91
C GLN A 577 -30.21 21.46 -41.34
N GLY A 578 -29.66 21.16 -42.52
CA GLY A 578 -29.58 19.80 -43.07
C GLY A 578 -30.56 19.54 -44.19
N PHE A 579 -30.85 18.27 -44.41
CA PHE A 579 -31.57 17.82 -45.59
C PHE A 579 -32.50 16.66 -45.27
N VAL A 580 -33.56 16.57 -46.07
CA VAL A 580 -34.46 15.41 -46.07
C VAL A 580 -34.35 14.77 -47.44
N ARG A 581 -33.71 13.61 -47.52
CA ARG A 581 -33.49 12.88 -48.78
C ARG A 581 -34.21 11.55 -48.73
N LYS A 582 -35.22 11.37 -49.58
CA LYS A 582 -35.87 10.08 -49.81
C LYS A 582 -35.10 9.28 -50.84
N LEU A 583 -34.93 7.98 -50.59
CA LEU A 583 -34.30 7.05 -51.51
C LEU A 583 -35.36 6.22 -52.24
N ALA A 584 -35.33 6.22 -53.58
CA ALA A 584 -36.25 5.42 -54.38
C ALA A 584 -35.77 3.95 -54.51
N PRO A 585 -36.68 2.99 -54.79
CA PRO A 585 -36.33 1.56 -54.86
C PRO A 585 -35.23 1.18 -55.86
N ASN A 586 -35.06 1.96 -56.93
CA ASN A 586 -34.04 1.75 -57.97
C ASN A 586 -32.74 2.54 -57.74
N GLN A 587 -32.60 3.21 -56.59
CA GLN A 587 -31.42 4.01 -56.25
C GLN A 587 -30.51 3.28 -55.26
N THR A 588 -29.25 3.70 -55.24
CA THR A 588 -28.28 3.31 -54.20
C THR A 588 -27.80 4.53 -53.44
N ALA A 589 -27.38 4.36 -52.19
CA ALA A 589 -26.83 5.43 -51.38
C ALA A 589 -25.47 5.03 -50.78
N GLN A 590 -24.60 6.01 -50.59
CA GLN A 590 -23.30 5.86 -49.97
C GLN A 590 -23.16 6.94 -48.89
N LEU A 591 -22.95 6.52 -47.65
CA LEU A 591 -22.60 7.38 -46.53
C LEU A 591 -21.09 7.51 -46.44
N THR A 592 -20.59 8.74 -46.36
CA THR A 592 -19.17 9.08 -46.19
C THR A 592 -18.99 9.91 -44.94
N PHE A 593 -17.94 9.67 -44.17
CA PHE A 593 -17.51 10.50 -43.04
C PHE A 593 -16.15 11.10 -43.32
N ALA A 594 -15.95 12.36 -42.95
CA ALA A 594 -14.64 12.98 -42.91
C ALA A 594 -14.45 13.81 -41.64
N ALA A 595 -13.20 13.89 -41.17
CA ALA A 595 -12.84 14.78 -40.07
C ALA A 595 -13.06 16.23 -40.46
N ILE A 596 -13.48 17.07 -39.51
CA ILE A 596 -13.53 18.53 -39.73
C ILE A 596 -12.09 19.08 -39.64
N PRO A 597 -11.48 19.58 -40.74
CA PRO A 597 -10.13 20.10 -40.72
C PRO A 597 -10.08 21.43 -39.97
N GLY A 598 -9.04 21.67 -39.18
CA GLY A 598 -8.78 23.00 -38.62
C GLY A 598 -9.49 23.33 -37.29
N GLU A 599 -10.32 22.44 -36.73
CA GLU A 599 -10.98 22.67 -35.44
C GLU A 599 -10.28 21.95 -34.28
N ASP A 600 -9.78 22.71 -33.31
CA ASP A 600 -9.10 22.26 -32.07
C ASP A 600 -10.07 22.21 -30.88
N TYR A 601 -11.25 21.62 -31.07
CA TYR A 601 -12.29 21.57 -30.04
C TYR A 601 -12.23 20.27 -29.22
N PRO A 602 -12.61 20.33 -27.93
CA PRO A 602 -12.58 19.17 -27.06
C PRO A 602 -13.80 18.26 -27.29
N PHE A 603 -13.57 16.96 -27.15
CA PHE A 603 -14.61 15.93 -27.16
C PHE A 603 -14.57 15.16 -25.85
N TYR A 604 -15.74 14.97 -25.23
CA TYR A 604 -15.86 14.30 -23.94
C TYR A 604 -16.74 13.06 -24.05
N ILE A 605 -16.29 11.99 -23.40
CA ILE A 605 -17.08 10.79 -23.12
C ILE A 605 -17.13 10.63 -21.61
N THR A 606 -18.34 10.65 -21.06
CA THR A 606 -18.58 10.64 -19.62
C THR A 606 -19.45 9.46 -19.25
N VAL A 607 -19.12 8.79 -18.15
CA VAL A 607 -19.95 7.79 -17.47
C VAL A 607 -20.28 8.35 -16.08
N GLU A 608 -21.57 8.41 -15.75
CA GLU A 608 -22.06 8.83 -14.44
C GLU A 608 -22.82 7.69 -13.73
N ASP A 609 -23.12 7.88 -12.45
CA ASP A 609 -23.93 6.95 -11.65
C ASP A 609 -25.38 6.81 -12.15
N ALA A 610 -26.17 6.01 -11.44
CA ALA A 610 -27.54 5.69 -11.79
C ALA A 610 -28.53 6.88 -11.70
N THR A 611 -28.14 8.05 -11.20
CA THR A 611 -29.07 9.15 -10.87
C THR A 611 -29.94 9.54 -12.05
N ARG A 612 -29.35 9.70 -13.25
CA ARG A 612 -30.10 10.02 -14.48
C ARG A 612 -30.90 8.88 -15.07
N ALA A 613 -30.70 7.65 -14.61
CA ALA A 613 -31.51 6.51 -15.03
C ALA A 613 -32.81 6.39 -14.21
N LYS A 614 -32.96 7.16 -13.12
CA LYS A 614 -34.12 7.13 -12.22
C LYS A 614 -35.29 7.95 -12.79
N GLY A 615 -36.50 7.41 -12.61
CA GLY A 615 -37.75 8.06 -13.00
C GLY A 615 -38.08 7.96 -14.48
N THR A 616 -39.29 8.42 -14.81
CA THR A 616 -39.82 8.35 -16.17
C THR A 616 -39.32 9.47 -17.06
N ASN A 617 -38.95 10.63 -16.49
CA ASN A 617 -38.40 11.76 -17.25
C ASN A 617 -37.52 12.65 -16.36
N PRO A 618 -36.19 12.36 -16.28
CA PRO A 618 -35.29 13.16 -15.48
C PRO A 618 -35.16 14.58 -16.04
N SER A 619 -35.06 15.54 -15.14
CA SER A 619 -34.79 16.94 -15.38
C SER A 619 -33.28 17.20 -15.59
N ALA A 620 -32.94 18.36 -16.14
CA ALA A 620 -31.55 18.78 -16.32
C ALA A 620 -30.80 19.02 -14.98
N ALA A 621 -31.55 19.14 -13.87
CA ALA A 621 -31.00 19.31 -12.53
C ALA A 621 -30.61 17.97 -11.88
N GLU A 622 -31.22 16.86 -12.27
CA GLU A 622 -30.88 15.51 -11.79
C GLU A 622 -29.62 15.04 -12.52
N ARG A 623 -28.45 15.46 -12.03
CA ARG A 623 -27.14 15.10 -12.58
C ARG A 623 -26.58 13.91 -11.83
N GLY A 624 -26.00 12.94 -12.53
CA GLY A 624 -25.27 11.84 -11.89
C GLY A 624 -23.85 12.26 -11.56
N LYS A 625 -23.26 11.66 -10.54
CA LYS A 625 -21.84 11.87 -10.20
C LYS A 625 -20.96 11.18 -11.23
N ALA A 626 -19.88 11.84 -11.64
CA ALA A 626 -18.94 11.26 -12.60
C ALA A 626 -18.25 9.99 -12.05
N VAL A 627 -18.45 8.87 -12.75
CA VAL A 627 -17.69 7.62 -12.61
C VAL A 627 -16.39 7.74 -13.39
N VAL A 628 -16.48 8.23 -14.62
CA VAL A 628 -15.32 8.59 -15.45
C VAL A 628 -15.70 9.73 -16.39
N ASP A 629 -14.73 10.58 -16.73
CA ASP A 629 -14.83 11.63 -17.71
C ASP A 629 -13.52 11.70 -18.49
N VAL A 630 -13.55 11.28 -19.76
CA VAL A 630 -12.38 11.22 -20.63
C VAL A 630 -12.44 12.35 -21.65
N LEU A 631 -11.42 13.20 -21.63
CA LEU A 631 -11.25 14.30 -22.58
C LEU A 631 -10.30 13.92 -23.72
N ALA A 632 -10.73 14.15 -24.97
CA ALA A 632 -9.87 14.20 -26.15
C ALA A 632 -9.64 15.65 -26.63
N ASN A 633 -8.38 16.11 -26.63
CA ASN A 633 -7.99 17.37 -27.27
C ASN A 633 -7.58 17.12 -28.73
N ASN A 634 -8.00 18.01 -29.64
CA ASN A 634 -7.61 18.00 -31.05
C ASN A 634 -7.89 16.64 -31.74
N PHE A 635 -9.01 16.01 -31.38
CA PHE A 635 -9.34 14.66 -31.79
C PHE A 635 -9.28 14.49 -33.32
N SER A 636 -9.84 15.45 -34.08
CA SER A 636 -9.85 15.48 -35.56
C SER A 636 -8.45 15.53 -36.20
N ARG A 637 -7.43 16.04 -35.49
CA ARG A 637 -6.05 16.20 -35.97
C ARG A 637 -5.09 15.15 -35.41
N SER A 638 -5.57 14.22 -34.61
CA SER A 638 -4.75 13.25 -33.86
C SER A 638 -4.00 12.25 -34.75
N GLY A 639 -4.37 12.10 -36.04
CA GLY A 639 -3.86 11.06 -36.94
C GLY A 639 -4.59 9.72 -36.79
N GLU A 640 -5.44 9.58 -35.78
CA GLU A 640 -6.26 8.40 -35.48
C GLU A 640 -7.67 8.50 -36.10
N VAL A 641 -7.85 9.50 -36.95
CA VAL A 641 -9.09 9.84 -37.63
C VAL A 641 -8.96 9.50 -39.11
N VAL A 642 -9.89 8.68 -39.59
CA VAL A 642 -9.89 8.20 -40.97
C VAL A 642 -11.11 8.78 -41.69
N ASN A 643 -10.92 9.29 -42.91
CA ASN A 643 -12.03 9.56 -43.82
C ASN A 643 -12.45 8.24 -44.45
N PHE A 644 -13.73 7.90 -44.38
CA PHE A 644 -14.22 6.63 -44.92
C PHE A 644 -15.58 6.73 -45.56
N SER A 645 -15.81 5.88 -46.56
CA SER A 645 -17.09 5.74 -47.24
C SER A 645 -17.58 4.30 -47.14
N SER A 646 -18.85 4.14 -46.85
CA SER A 646 -19.53 2.85 -47.06
C SER A 646 -19.49 2.45 -48.55
N PRO A 647 -19.64 1.15 -48.86
CA PRO A 647 -19.98 0.71 -50.22
C PRO A 647 -21.29 1.37 -50.70
N ARG A 648 -21.58 1.34 -52.01
CA ARG A 648 -22.91 1.75 -52.49
C ARG A 648 -23.96 0.73 -52.02
N ILE A 649 -24.92 1.20 -51.24
CA ILE A 649 -25.92 0.38 -50.56
C ILE A 649 -27.25 0.48 -51.32
N PRO A 650 -27.84 -0.64 -51.75
CA PRO A 650 -29.14 -0.60 -52.42
C PRO A 650 -30.28 -0.32 -51.45
N TYR A 651 -31.35 0.31 -51.96
CA TYR A 651 -32.57 0.64 -51.20
C TYR A 651 -33.07 -0.53 -50.34
N ASN A 652 -33.23 -1.72 -50.93
CA ASN A 652 -33.76 -2.90 -50.22
C ASN A 652 -32.93 -3.29 -49.00
N LYS A 653 -31.60 -3.08 -49.06
CA LYS A 653 -30.71 -3.39 -47.93
C LYS A 653 -30.87 -2.37 -46.80
N LEU A 654 -30.85 -1.07 -47.12
CA LEU A 654 -31.06 0.00 -46.13
C LEU A 654 -32.46 -0.02 -45.51
N LYS A 655 -33.47 -0.52 -46.24
CA LYS A 655 -34.84 -0.66 -45.73
C LYS A 655 -34.99 -1.84 -44.78
N ARG A 656 -34.21 -2.90 -44.98
CA ARG A 656 -34.29 -4.12 -44.16
C ARG A 656 -33.59 -3.95 -42.81
N GLU A 657 -32.40 -3.38 -42.80
CA GLU A 657 -31.61 -3.21 -41.58
C GLU A 657 -30.57 -2.08 -41.73
N PRO A 658 -30.15 -1.48 -40.60
CA PRO A 658 -29.03 -0.53 -40.59
C PRO A 658 -27.76 -1.17 -41.16
N VAL A 659 -27.06 -0.45 -42.02
CA VAL A 659 -25.83 -0.93 -42.66
C VAL A 659 -24.61 -0.28 -42.01
N PRO A 660 -23.65 -1.07 -41.47
CA PRO A 660 -22.45 -0.56 -40.81
C PRO A 660 -21.62 0.36 -41.69
N VAL A 661 -21.07 1.42 -41.08
CA VAL A 661 -20.19 2.38 -41.75
C VAL A 661 -18.93 2.65 -40.92
N GLY A 662 -19.08 2.85 -39.61
CA GLY A 662 -17.95 3.16 -38.73
C GLY A 662 -18.23 2.88 -37.26
N VAL A 663 -17.22 3.07 -36.44
CA VAL A 663 -17.30 2.97 -34.98
C VAL A 663 -16.53 4.15 -34.39
N LEU A 664 -17.18 4.92 -33.53
CA LEU A 664 -16.53 5.86 -32.63
C LEU A 664 -16.36 5.15 -31.28
N GLU A 665 -15.14 4.98 -30.81
CA GLU A 665 -14.86 4.25 -29.57
C GLU A 665 -13.89 5.01 -28.66
N SER A 666 -14.16 4.95 -27.36
CA SER A 666 -13.21 5.23 -26.29
C SER A 666 -12.92 3.93 -25.57
N TYR A 667 -11.66 3.61 -25.36
CA TYR A 667 -11.25 2.42 -24.63
C TYR A 667 -10.06 2.69 -23.72
N HIS A 668 -10.01 1.91 -22.65
CA HIS A 668 -8.83 1.79 -21.81
C HIS A 668 -7.75 1.03 -22.60
N ARG A 669 -6.53 1.59 -22.62
CA ARG A 669 -5.37 1.03 -23.31
C ARG A 669 -4.97 -0.31 -22.69
N VAL A 670 -4.19 -1.09 -23.43
CA VAL A 670 -3.78 -2.44 -23.05
C VAL A 670 -2.29 -2.52 -22.77
N ALA A 671 -1.81 -3.64 -22.24
CA ALA A 671 -0.39 -3.79 -21.93
C ALA A 671 0.47 -4.32 -23.08
N ARG A 672 -0.11 -4.88 -24.16
CA ARG A 672 0.65 -5.39 -25.33
C ARG A 672 0.13 -4.89 -26.67
N ASP A 673 1.06 -4.61 -27.57
CA ASP A 673 0.82 -4.31 -28.98
C ASP A 673 0.52 -5.63 -29.73
N GLY A 674 -0.59 -5.67 -30.46
CA GLY A 674 -1.05 -6.89 -31.14
C GLY A 674 -2.57 -6.97 -31.33
N SER A 675 -3.31 -6.16 -30.59
CA SER A 675 -4.61 -5.65 -31.03
C SER A 675 -4.35 -4.23 -31.53
N ASN A 676 -5.08 -3.70 -32.52
CA ASN A 676 -4.87 -2.32 -33.01
C ASN A 676 -5.00 -1.20 -31.93
N ALA A 677 -5.07 -1.52 -30.64
CA ALA A 677 -5.09 -0.63 -29.49
C ALA A 677 -3.67 -0.19 -29.08
N GLN A 678 -3.51 1.07 -28.65
CA GLN A 678 -2.24 1.54 -28.10
C GLN A 678 -1.96 0.93 -26.72
N ILE A 679 -0.67 0.79 -26.43
CA ILE A 679 -0.20 0.33 -25.14
C ILE A 679 -0.08 1.48 -24.13
N ALA A 680 -0.34 1.19 -22.86
CA ALA A 680 -0.01 2.05 -21.72
C ALA A 680 0.07 1.22 -20.44
N ASP A 681 0.70 1.78 -19.40
CA ASP A 681 0.60 1.20 -18.07
C ASP A 681 -0.85 1.31 -17.53
N LEU A 682 -1.24 0.33 -16.73
CA LEU A 682 -2.64 0.21 -16.28
C LEU A 682 -2.88 0.82 -14.90
N VAL A 683 -1.86 0.86 -14.04
CA VAL A 683 -1.97 1.25 -12.62
C VAL A 683 -0.73 1.96 -12.07
N TYR A 684 0.30 2.16 -12.88
CA TYR A 684 1.59 2.62 -12.40
C TYR A 684 1.68 4.15 -12.41
N THR A 685 1.48 4.77 -13.56
CA THR A 685 1.49 6.23 -13.71
C THR A 685 0.12 6.84 -13.47
N GLY A 686 -0.97 6.08 -13.59
CA GLY A 686 -2.30 6.57 -13.26
C GLY A 686 -3.17 5.60 -12.49
N ASN A 687 -4.23 6.12 -11.89
CA ASN A 687 -5.22 5.35 -11.14
C ASN A 687 -6.54 5.26 -11.93
N PRO A 688 -6.90 4.08 -12.48
CA PRO A 688 -8.09 3.92 -13.31
C PRO A 688 -9.40 4.07 -12.54
N ARG A 689 -9.36 4.06 -11.19
CA ARG A 689 -10.54 4.25 -10.32
C ARG A 689 -10.95 5.71 -10.16
N GLN A 690 -10.11 6.65 -10.60
CA GLN A 690 -10.34 8.08 -10.49
C GLN A 690 -11.11 8.62 -11.71
N PRO A 691 -12.06 9.55 -11.53
CA PRO A 691 -13.02 9.86 -12.58
C PRO A 691 -12.46 10.83 -13.64
N TRP A 692 -11.57 11.76 -13.28
CA TRP A 692 -11.24 12.88 -14.16
C TRP A 692 -9.99 12.66 -15.03
N MET A 693 -10.10 11.83 -16.07
CA MET A 693 -9.02 11.63 -17.04
C MET A 693 -8.91 12.83 -17.99
N ASN A 694 -8.34 13.92 -17.46
CA ASN A 694 -8.29 15.20 -18.12
C ASN A 694 -6.86 15.79 -18.09
N PRO A 695 -6.23 16.05 -19.26
CA PRO A 695 -4.88 16.61 -19.32
C PRO A 695 -4.74 17.98 -18.66
N PHE A 696 -5.82 18.72 -18.41
CA PHE A 696 -5.77 20.06 -17.80
C PHE A 696 -5.20 20.11 -16.38
N ILE A 697 -5.17 18.96 -15.70
CA ILE A 697 -4.69 18.81 -14.32
C ILE A 697 -3.16 18.61 -14.28
N THR A 698 -2.52 18.41 -15.44
CA THR A 698 -1.10 18.14 -15.54
C THR A 698 -0.44 19.04 -16.60
N ARG A 699 0.89 19.11 -16.61
CA ARG A 699 1.67 19.81 -17.65
C ARG A 699 2.04 18.92 -18.84
N THR A 700 1.23 17.90 -19.10
CA THR A 700 1.53 16.84 -20.07
C THR A 700 0.93 17.13 -21.44
N GLU A 701 1.45 16.48 -22.47
CA GLU A 701 1.03 16.66 -23.87
C GLU A 701 0.05 15.57 -24.35
N PHE A 702 -0.57 14.83 -23.43
CA PHE A 702 -1.49 13.74 -23.80
C PHE A 702 -2.70 14.26 -24.58
N LYS A 703 -2.99 13.58 -25.70
CA LYS A 703 -4.22 13.81 -26.48
C LYS A 703 -5.48 13.34 -25.74
N THR A 704 -5.40 12.18 -25.07
CA THR A 704 -6.52 11.49 -24.39
C THR A 704 -6.09 10.87 -23.05
N GLY A 705 -5.33 11.61 -22.24
CA GLY A 705 -4.70 11.05 -21.03
C GLY A 705 -3.72 9.90 -21.33
N PRO A 706 -2.99 9.39 -20.32
CA PRO A 706 -2.04 8.28 -20.51
C PRO A 706 -2.73 6.92 -20.70
N GLN A 707 -3.90 6.72 -20.08
CA GLN A 707 -4.55 5.40 -19.98
C GLN A 707 -5.66 5.15 -21.00
N TYR A 708 -6.23 6.19 -21.61
CA TYR A 708 -7.35 6.05 -22.53
C TYR A 708 -6.97 6.45 -23.95
N GLN A 709 -7.72 5.91 -24.90
CA GLN A 709 -7.64 6.30 -26.30
C GLN A 709 -9.04 6.46 -26.86
N ILE A 710 -9.20 7.50 -27.70
CA ILE A 710 -10.44 7.75 -28.44
C ILE A 710 -10.09 7.71 -29.92
N ARG A 711 -10.86 6.98 -30.73
CA ARG A 711 -10.67 6.90 -32.18
C ARG A 711 -11.96 6.68 -32.94
N MET A 712 -11.93 6.97 -34.25
CA MET A 712 -13.00 6.63 -35.17
C MET A 712 -12.45 5.82 -36.35
N ARG A 713 -13.06 4.68 -36.62
CA ARG A 713 -12.62 3.77 -37.67
C ARG A 713 -13.76 3.28 -38.55
N ALA A 714 -13.46 2.99 -39.80
CA ALA A 714 -14.38 2.39 -40.75
C ALA A 714 -14.62 0.91 -40.43
N VAL A 715 -15.85 0.44 -40.62
CA VAL A 715 -16.18 -1.00 -40.55
C VAL A 715 -17.17 -1.38 -41.64
N SER A 716 -16.97 -2.57 -42.24
CA SER A 716 -17.90 -3.14 -43.22
C SER A 716 -18.96 -4.05 -42.58
N SER A 717 -18.72 -4.49 -41.34
CA SER A 717 -19.60 -5.31 -40.53
C SER A 717 -19.39 -5.00 -39.04
N PHE A 718 -20.43 -5.15 -38.23
CA PHE A 718 -20.29 -5.11 -36.76
C PHE A 718 -19.91 -6.47 -36.16
N ASN A 719 -19.86 -7.53 -36.94
CA ASN A 719 -19.37 -8.83 -36.47
C ASN A 719 -17.90 -8.72 -36.07
N GLY A 720 -17.58 -9.13 -34.84
CA GLY A 720 -16.21 -9.07 -34.30
C GLY A 720 -15.72 -7.67 -33.94
N VAL A 721 -16.58 -6.64 -34.00
CA VAL A 721 -16.21 -5.27 -33.58
C VAL A 721 -15.89 -5.19 -32.10
N LEU A 722 -16.65 -5.91 -31.28
CA LEU A 722 -16.29 -6.25 -29.91
C LEU A 722 -16.08 -7.76 -29.86
N GLN A 723 -14.91 -8.19 -29.39
CA GLN A 723 -14.66 -9.60 -29.12
C GLN A 723 -15.08 -9.91 -27.70
N SER A 724 -15.87 -10.96 -27.53
CA SER A 724 -16.48 -11.34 -26.26
C SER A 724 -16.46 -12.85 -26.05
N ALA A 725 -16.62 -13.26 -24.80
CA ALA A 725 -16.70 -14.64 -24.35
C ALA A 725 -18.07 -14.91 -23.70
N ASN A 726 -18.28 -16.15 -23.24
CA ASN A 726 -19.41 -16.53 -22.38
C ASN A 726 -20.78 -16.12 -22.98
N GLY A 727 -20.95 -16.34 -24.29
CA GLY A 727 -22.19 -15.96 -24.97
C GLY A 727 -22.40 -14.45 -25.12
N GLY A 728 -21.33 -13.65 -25.17
CA GLY A 728 -21.41 -12.19 -25.29
C GLY A 728 -21.40 -11.46 -23.94
N ARG A 729 -21.36 -12.21 -22.83
CA ARG A 729 -21.42 -11.72 -21.46
C ARG A 729 -20.23 -10.82 -21.09
N SER A 730 -19.04 -11.27 -21.43
CA SER A 730 -17.78 -10.65 -20.96
C SER A 730 -16.89 -10.26 -22.14
N ALA A 731 -16.27 -9.08 -22.08
CA ALA A 731 -15.24 -8.67 -23.04
C ALA A 731 -13.84 -9.07 -22.54
N TYR A 732 -12.84 -8.88 -23.40
CA TYR A 732 -11.44 -9.11 -23.05
C TYR A 732 -10.72 -7.80 -22.74
N TYR A 733 -9.92 -7.79 -21.68
CA TYR A 733 -9.11 -6.66 -21.22
C TYR A 733 -7.75 -7.13 -20.67
N GLY A 734 -6.89 -6.22 -20.20
CA GLY A 734 -5.56 -6.50 -19.66
C GLY A 734 -4.47 -6.44 -20.71
N ALA A 735 -3.83 -7.57 -21.03
CA ALA A 735 -2.76 -7.60 -22.03
C ALA A 735 -3.25 -7.26 -23.44
N SER A 736 -4.48 -7.66 -23.81
CA SER A 736 -5.10 -7.30 -25.09
C SER A 736 -6.63 -7.23 -24.98
N GLN A 737 -7.26 -6.64 -25.99
CA GLN A 737 -8.73 -6.59 -26.12
C GLN A 737 -9.33 -7.78 -26.89
N THR A 738 -8.57 -8.87 -27.00
CA THR A 738 -8.94 -10.06 -27.80
C THR A 738 -8.73 -11.32 -26.97
N PRO A 739 -9.29 -12.49 -27.37
CA PRO A 739 -8.98 -13.77 -26.75
C PRO A 739 -7.49 -14.12 -26.79
N ASN A 740 -6.72 -13.50 -27.71
CA ASN A 740 -5.29 -13.68 -27.78
C ASN A 740 -4.59 -12.74 -26.79
N GLY A 741 -4.45 -13.19 -25.53
CA GLY A 741 -3.76 -12.48 -24.45
C GLY A 741 -4.67 -11.71 -23.49
N GLY A 742 -5.86 -11.29 -23.91
CA GLY A 742 -6.82 -10.64 -23.03
C GLY A 742 -7.53 -11.61 -22.10
N ARG A 743 -8.05 -11.10 -20.98
CA ARG A 743 -8.82 -11.85 -19.98
C ARG A 743 -10.19 -11.24 -19.75
N THR A 744 -11.13 -12.10 -19.36
CA THR A 744 -12.52 -11.70 -19.04
C THR A 744 -12.70 -11.36 -17.56
N HIS A 745 -11.76 -11.79 -16.71
CA HIS A 745 -11.74 -11.58 -15.26
C HIS A 745 -10.34 -11.13 -14.84
N LEU A 746 -10.24 -9.95 -14.24
CA LEU A 746 -9.00 -9.30 -13.81
C LEU A 746 -9.24 -8.52 -12.52
N SER A 747 -8.74 -9.01 -11.39
CA SER A 747 -8.88 -8.33 -10.09
C SER A 747 -7.56 -7.64 -9.73
N PHE A 748 -7.59 -6.31 -9.60
CA PHE A 748 -6.40 -5.50 -9.31
C PHE A 748 -6.38 -4.98 -7.87
N PHE A 749 -7.54 -4.87 -7.22
CA PHE A 749 -7.67 -4.32 -5.87
C PHE A 749 -8.47 -5.24 -4.94
N GLU A 750 -8.09 -5.28 -3.68
CA GLU A 750 -8.80 -6.02 -2.65
C GLU A 750 -9.89 -5.17 -1.98
N VAL A 751 -11.06 -5.77 -1.76
CA VAL A 751 -12.02 -5.31 -0.75
C VAL A 751 -11.81 -6.16 0.50
N PRO A 752 -11.38 -5.59 1.64
CA PRO A 752 -11.09 -6.37 2.83
C PRO A 752 -12.31 -7.16 3.29
N SER A 753 -12.14 -8.47 3.48
CA SER A 753 -13.16 -9.38 4.03
C SER A 753 -13.13 -9.44 5.56
N ALA A 754 -12.09 -8.93 6.21
CA ALA A 754 -12.00 -8.85 7.66
C ALA A 754 -11.01 -7.73 8.08
N PRO A 755 -11.00 -7.35 9.37
CA PRO A 755 -10.09 -6.32 9.90
C PRO A 755 -8.63 -6.52 9.48
N LEU A 756 -7.98 -5.42 9.10
CA LEU A 756 -6.57 -5.39 8.68
C LEU A 756 -5.63 -5.69 9.84
N LEU A 757 -4.50 -6.33 9.52
CA LEU A 757 -3.41 -6.69 10.44
C LEU A 757 -2.07 -6.03 10.06
N SER A 758 -1.99 -5.35 8.92
CA SER A 758 -0.77 -4.72 8.41
C SER A 758 -1.07 -3.41 7.69
N LEU A 759 -0.17 -2.42 7.87
CA LEU A 759 -0.28 -1.10 7.22
C LEU A 759 -0.25 -1.20 5.70
N ALA A 760 0.53 -2.11 5.13
CA ALA A 760 0.57 -2.32 3.68
C ALA A 760 -0.73 -2.95 3.12
N GLY A 761 -1.67 -3.38 3.99
CA GLY A 761 -3.03 -3.74 3.56
C GLY A 761 -3.82 -2.54 2.98
N PHE A 762 -3.43 -1.30 3.33
CA PHE A 762 -4.02 -0.10 2.75
C PHE A 762 -3.65 0.15 1.29
N GLN A 763 -2.72 -0.62 0.70
CA GLN A 763 -2.33 -0.45 -0.72
C GLN A 763 -3.51 -0.59 -1.69
N HIS A 764 -4.63 -1.17 -1.26
CA HIS A 764 -5.84 -1.39 -2.05
C HIS A 764 -6.88 -0.27 -1.91
N GLY A 765 -6.73 0.61 -0.92
CA GLY A 765 -7.56 1.80 -0.79
C GLY A 765 -7.27 2.79 -1.91
N ASP A 766 -8.28 3.57 -2.31
CA ASP A 766 -8.04 4.72 -3.18
C ASP A 766 -7.87 5.97 -2.31
N PHE A 767 -6.61 6.40 -2.16
CA PHE A 767 -6.25 7.58 -1.38
C PHE A 767 -5.69 8.70 -2.27
N SER A 768 -5.93 8.64 -3.58
CA SER A 768 -5.61 9.71 -4.52
C SER A 768 -6.82 10.61 -4.74
N SER A 769 -6.59 11.90 -4.96
CA SER A 769 -7.66 12.85 -5.29
C SER A 769 -7.89 13.03 -6.79
N ASN A 770 -6.99 12.47 -7.62
CA ASN A 770 -7.00 12.61 -9.06
C ASN A 770 -6.32 11.38 -9.71
N PRO A 771 -6.51 11.12 -11.02
CA PRO A 771 -5.99 9.93 -11.68
C PRO A 771 -4.47 9.95 -11.93
N PHE A 772 -3.76 11.02 -11.61
CA PHE A 772 -2.33 11.20 -11.91
C PHE A 772 -1.45 10.79 -10.73
N ALA A 773 -1.77 9.62 -10.17
CA ALA A 773 -1.03 8.96 -9.11
C ALA A 773 -1.07 7.45 -9.34
N PRO A 774 -0.09 6.68 -8.84
CA PRO A 774 -0.17 5.22 -8.86
C PRO A 774 -1.44 4.73 -8.16
N ALA A 775 -2.01 3.61 -8.64
CA ALA A 775 -3.25 3.08 -8.07
C ALA A 775 -3.05 2.44 -6.67
N ASN A 776 -1.84 1.97 -6.36
CA ASN A 776 -1.47 1.35 -5.09
C ASN A 776 -0.49 2.24 -4.30
N GLN A 777 -1.00 3.17 -3.49
CA GLN A 777 -0.17 4.23 -2.91
C GLN A 777 0.55 3.86 -1.60
N VAL A 778 -0.04 3.03 -0.73
CA VAL A 778 0.53 2.75 0.60
C VAL A 778 1.50 1.57 0.54
N GLY A 779 2.67 1.70 1.16
CA GLY A 779 3.73 0.69 1.19
C GLY A 779 4.63 0.69 -0.05
N ASN A 780 4.14 1.19 -1.19
CA ASN A 780 4.94 1.45 -2.38
C ASN A 780 5.54 2.86 -2.33
N SER A 781 6.64 3.10 -3.05
CA SER A 781 7.30 4.41 -3.08
C SER A 781 8.02 4.67 -4.40
N TRP A 782 7.36 4.44 -5.53
CA TRP A 782 7.90 4.88 -6.82
C TRP A 782 7.85 6.41 -6.94
N ALA A 783 8.80 6.98 -7.67
CA ALA A 783 8.76 8.39 -8.04
C ALA A 783 7.51 8.67 -8.87
N SER A 784 6.77 9.73 -8.50
CA SER A 784 5.63 10.18 -9.28
C SER A 784 6.03 10.50 -10.72
N ALA A 785 5.19 10.10 -11.67
CA ALA A 785 5.36 10.43 -13.09
C ALA A 785 5.14 11.93 -13.39
N TYR A 786 4.64 12.71 -12.42
CA TYR A 786 4.24 14.11 -12.60
C TYR A 786 4.91 15.09 -11.62
N VAL A 787 5.76 14.60 -10.71
CA VAL A 787 6.51 15.43 -9.76
C VAL A 787 8.01 15.15 -9.93
N PRO A 788 8.89 16.17 -10.00
CA PRO A 788 10.34 15.98 -10.03
C PRO A 788 10.86 15.18 -8.83
N ARG A 789 11.88 14.33 -9.05
CA ARG A 789 12.36 13.38 -8.02
C ARG A 789 12.91 14.03 -6.75
N ASN A 790 13.41 15.26 -6.85
CA ASN A 790 13.91 16.03 -5.71
C ASN A 790 12.80 16.78 -4.96
N ARG A 791 11.53 16.48 -5.19
CA ARG A 791 10.36 17.05 -4.51
C ARG A 791 9.29 16.00 -4.26
N VAL A 792 8.29 16.37 -3.46
CA VAL A 792 7.07 15.58 -3.23
C VAL A 792 5.81 16.29 -3.73
N SER A 793 5.92 17.55 -4.16
CA SER A 793 4.86 18.28 -4.83
C SER A 793 5.42 19.39 -5.74
N GLU A 794 4.69 19.68 -6.83
CA GLU A 794 4.88 20.87 -7.69
C GLU A 794 3.69 21.83 -7.65
N GLY A 795 2.53 21.36 -7.19
CA GLY A 795 1.28 22.11 -7.18
C GLY A 795 0.17 21.37 -6.45
N PRO A 796 -1.01 21.99 -6.30
CA PRO A 796 -2.11 21.42 -5.52
C PRO A 796 -2.69 20.09 -6.05
N LEU A 797 -2.44 19.74 -7.31
CA LEU A 797 -2.87 18.48 -7.94
C LEU A 797 -1.70 17.52 -8.17
N GLU A 798 -0.49 18.05 -8.35
CA GLU A 798 0.74 17.30 -8.58
C GLU A 798 1.43 16.97 -7.25
N VAL A 799 1.05 15.84 -6.67
CA VAL A 799 1.51 15.37 -5.35
C VAL A 799 1.99 13.92 -5.41
N ASP A 800 3.10 13.62 -4.75
CA ASP A 800 3.60 12.27 -4.52
C ASP A 800 2.86 11.64 -3.33
N HIS A 801 1.66 11.11 -3.60
CA HIS A 801 0.81 10.47 -2.59
C HIS A 801 1.51 9.29 -1.90
N CYS A 802 2.31 8.51 -2.64
CA CYS A 802 3.02 7.36 -2.07
C CYS A 802 3.98 7.81 -0.96
N TYR A 803 4.79 8.84 -1.23
CA TYR A 803 5.74 9.37 -0.26
C TYR A 803 5.03 9.86 1.02
N LEU A 804 4.02 10.72 0.86
CA LEU A 804 3.36 11.39 1.98
C LEU A 804 2.56 10.42 2.85
N LEU A 805 1.86 9.45 2.25
CA LEU A 805 1.11 8.43 3.00
C LEU A 805 2.05 7.55 3.81
N ASN A 806 3.21 7.16 3.26
CA ASN A 806 4.16 6.36 4.00
C ASN A 806 4.77 7.14 5.17
N GLU A 807 5.19 8.39 4.96
CA GLU A 807 5.75 9.21 6.05
C GLU A 807 4.71 9.45 7.17
N ALA A 808 3.42 9.56 6.83
CA ALA A 808 2.34 9.73 7.81
C ALA A 808 2.06 8.47 8.65
N LEU A 809 2.30 7.27 8.12
CA LEU A 809 1.79 6.02 8.69
C LEU A 809 2.84 5.15 9.39
N TRP A 810 4.02 4.94 8.81
CA TRP A 810 4.91 3.84 9.22
C TRP A 810 5.54 4.00 10.61
N ASP A 811 5.75 5.25 11.06
CA ASP A 811 6.43 5.52 12.32
C ASP A 811 5.48 5.57 13.52
N GLY A 812 4.23 6.05 13.34
CA GLY A 812 3.31 6.34 14.44
C GLY A 812 2.20 5.32 14.71
N TRP A 813 1.96 4.39 13.77
CA TRP A 813 0.73 3.58 13.76
C TRP A 813 1.05 2.09 13.58
N PHE A 814 0.16 1.23 14.08
CA PHE A 814 0.26 -0.21 13.91
C PHE A 814 -1.11 -0.89 14.08
N PHE A 815 -1.16 -2.19 13.79
CA PHE A 815 -2.31 -3.06 14.05
C PHE A 815 -1.94 -4.15 15.05
N SER A 816 -2.58 -4.14 16.21
CA SER A 816 -2.42 -5.15 17.27
C SER A 816 -3.06 -6.49 16.92
N GLY A 817 -4.00 -6.52 15.97
CA GLY A 817 -4.84 -7.69 15.71
C GLY A 817 -5.94 -7.92 16.75
N ALA A 818 -6.11 -7.00 17.71
CA ALA A 818 -7.28 -6.95 18.58
C ALA A 818 -8.47 -6.40 17.77
N ALA A 819 -9.25 -7.28 17.18
CA ALA A 819 -10.40 -6.92 16.34
C ALA A 819 -11.56 -7.89 16.53
N PRO A 820 -12.82 -7.45 16.33
CA PRO A 820 -13.97 -8.33 16.38
C PRO A 820 -13.98 -9.32 15.21
N SER A 821 -14.66 -10.44 15.39
CA SER A 821 -14.98 -11.37 14.29
C SER A 821 -16.34 -11.02 13.70
N LEU A 822 -16.44 -11.09 12.37
CA LEU A 822 -17.65 -10.78 11.62
C LEU A 822 -18.19 -12.02 10.92
N SER A 823 -19.50 -12.01 10.67
CA SER A 823 -20.21 -13.02 9.88
C SER A 823 -21.12 -12.32 8.88
N PHE A 824 -21.12 -12.81 7.63
CA PHE A 824 -21.87 -12.22 6.53
C PHE A 824 -23.20 -12.92 6.34
N ARG A 825 -24.25 -12.15 6.10
CA ARG A 825 -25.61 -12.66 5.89
C ARG A 825 -25.97 -12.65 4.42
N SER A 826 -26.80 -13.61 4.02
CA SER A 826 -27.46 -13.54 2.72
C SER A 826 -28.40 -12.33 2.66
N ALA A 827 -28.18 -11.45 1.69
CA ALA A 827 -29.00 -10.25 1.46
C ALA A 827 -29.02 -9.87 -0.03
N SER A 828 -30.01 -9.05 -0.42
CA SER A 828 -30.04 -8.40 -1.74
C SER A 828 -29.31 -7.06 -1.67
N GLY A 829 -28.46 -6.73 -2.65
CA GLY A 829 -27.78 -5.44 -2.70
C GLY A 829 -28.73 -4.25 -2.83
N SER A 830 -28.50 -3.21 -2.03
CA SER A 830 -29.06 -1.87 -2.19
C SER A 830 -28.10 -0.82 -1.60
N PRO A 831 -28.23 0.46 -1.95
CA PRO A 831 -27.42 1.53 -1.34
C PRO A 831 -27.55 1.61 0.20
N ASP A 832 -28.64 1.06 0.75
CA ASP A 832 -28.93 1.10 2.19
C ASP A 832 -27.89 0.36 3.04
N VAL A 833 -27.09 -0.55 2.47
CA VAL A 833 -26.05 -1.28 3.20
C VAL A 833 -25.01 -0.35 3.84
N TRP A 834 -24.84 0.86 3.29
CA TRP A 834 -23.94 1.88 3.83
C TRP A 834 -24.51 2.57 5.06
N ASN A 835 -25.83 2.69 5.14
CA ASN A 835 -26.52 3.29 6.29
C ASN A 835 -26.86 2.23 7.35
N ASN A 836 -27.10 0.98 6.93
CA ASN A 836 -27.47 -0.15 7.76
C ASN A 836 -26.56 -1.35 7.45
N PRO A 837 -25.38 -1.44 8.11
CA PRO A 837 -24.41 -2.49 7.85
C PRO A 837 -25.02 -3.91 8.04
N PRO A 838 -24.98 -4.79 7.02
CA PRO A 838 -25.60 -6.11 7.08
C PRO A 838 -24.79 -7.18 7.85
N ALA A 839 -23.48 -6.99 8.02
CA ALA A 839 -22.63 -7.96 8.71
C ALA A 839 -22.93 -7.99 10.23
N ARG A 840 -22.79 -9.18 10.84
CA ARG A 840 -22.97 -9.36 12.29
C ARG A 840 -21.64 -9.61 12.99
N VAL A 841 -21.45 -8.93 14.12
CA VAL A 841 -20.35 -9.24 15.05
C VAL A 841 -20.62 -10.58 15.72
N SER A 842 -19.82 -11.59 15.39
CA SER A 842 -19.93 -12.96 15.94
C SER A 842 -19.12 -13.12 17.23
N ARG A 843 -17.96 -12.46 17.32
CA ARG A 843 -17.11 -12.41 18.53
C ARG A 843 -16.76 -10.96 18.83
N PRO A 844 -17.31 -10.36 19.91
CA PRO A 844 -17.03 -8.96 20.26
C PRO A 844 -15.59 -8.73 20.71
N MET A 845 -15.08 -7.51 20.50
CA MET A 845 -13.75 -7.07 20.92
C MET A 845 -13.44 -7.38 22.39
N ALA A 846 -14.40 -7.11 23.29
CA ALA A 846 -14.25 -7.35 24.72
C ALA A 846 -13.98 -8.82 25.06
N THR A 847 -14.59 -9.74 24.31
CA THR A 847 -14.36 -11.18 24.46
C THR A 847 -12.96 -11.56 23.97
N VAL A 848 -12.55 -11.04 22.81
CA VAL A 848 -11.20 -11.27 22.24
C VAL A 848 -10.11 -10.84 23.22
N LEU A 849 -10.19 -9.62 23.77
CA LEU A 849 -9.20 -9.11 24.71
C LEU A 849 -9.16 -9.90 26.02
N ARG A 850 -10.33 -10.28 26.56
CA ARG A 850 -10.41 -11.03 27.82
C ARG A 850 -9.79 -12.42 27.69
N GLU A 851 -10.13 -13.15 26.63
CA GLU A 851 -9.60 -14.49 26.36
C GLU A 851 -8.08 -14.44 26.09
N PHE A 852 -7.61 -13.43 25.35
CA PHE A 852 -6.19 -13.22 25.10
C PHE A 852 -5.37 -12.94 26.38
N LEU A 853 -5.87 -12.11 27.28
CA LEU A 853 -5.15 -11.83 28.53
C LEU A 853 -5.20 -12.99 29.53
N ASP A 854 -6.23 -13.84 29.47
CA ASP A 854 -6.35 -15.02 30.34
C ASP A 854 -5.38 -16.13 29.94
N ASP A 855 -5.36 -16.47 28.64
CA ASP A 855 -4.43 -17.43 28.05
C ASP A 855 -3.98 -16.96 26.64
N PRO A 856 -2.86 -16.22 26.54
CA PRO A 856 -2.38 -15.67 25.28
C PRO A 856 -1.77 -16.72 24.34
N LEU A 857 -1.53 -17.96 24.81
CA LEU A 857 -1.05 -19.05 23.96
C LEU A 857 -2.21 -19.80 23.33
N ALA A 858 -3.26 -20.07 24.10
CA ALA A 858 -4.47 -20.72 23.58
C ALA A 858 -5.36 -19.76 22.76
N ASN A 859 -5.39 -18.47 23.13
CA ASN A 859 -6.22 -17.44 22.50
C ASN A 859 -5.37 -16.26 22.00
N PRO A 860 -4.43 -16.47 21.06
CA PRO A 860 -3.64 -15.38 20.53
C PRO A 860 -4.53 -14.33 19.83
N LEU A 861 -4.06 -13.08 19.82
CA LEU A 861 -4.62 -12.08 18.89
C LEU A 861 -4.41 -12.55 17.46
N ARG A 862 -5.20 -12.01 16.51
CA ARG A 862 -5.05 -12.33 15.09
C ARG A 862 -3.66 -12.01 14.54
N ASN A 863 -2.96 -11.07 15.18
CA ASN A 863 -1.51 -10.94 15.04
C ASN A 863 -0.81 -11.76 16.15
N PRO A 864 -0.29 -12.97 15.85
CA PRO A 864 0.31 -13.85 16.85
C PRO A 864 1.64 -13.34 17.41
N ARG A 865 2.28 -12.35 16.76
CA ARG A 865 3.53 -11.74 17.22
C ARG A 865 3.32 -10.83 18.43
N MET A 866 2.09 -10.40 18.69
CA MET A 866 1.76 -9.55 19.83
C MET A 866 1.67 -10.40 21.11
N ARG A 867 2.59 -10.18 22.03
CA ARG A 867 2.63 -10.86 23.34
C ARG A 867 2.34 -9.89 24.47
N PRO A 868 1.58 -10.29 25.50
CA PRO A 868 1.40 -9.43 26.64
C PRO A 868 2.73 -9.22 27.37
N VAL A 869 2.95 -8.01 27.89
CA VAL A 869 4.10 -7.72 28.75
C VAL A 869 4.03 -8.63 29.99
N PRO A 870 5.16 -9.19 30.47
CA PRO A 870 5.20 -9.95 31.71
C PRO A 870 4.53 -9.20 32.87
N GLY A 871 3.50 -9.81 33.47
CA GLY A 871 2.71 -9.24 34.56
C GLY A 871 1.39 -8.56 34.14
N ALA A 872 1.18 -8.28 32.85
CA ALA A 872 -0.10 -7.76 32.35
C ALA A 872 -1.17 -8.85 32.13
N ALA A 873 -0.76 -10.13 32.09
CA ALA A 873 -1.68 -11.24 31.91
C ALA A 873 -2.65 -11.36 33.09
N ARG A 874 -3.91 -11.69 32.80
CA ARG A 874 -5.02 -11.90 33.76
C ARG A 874 -5.45 -10.67 34.55
N ASP A 875 -5.06 -9.46 34.15
CA ASP A 875 -5.57 -8.23 34.74
C ASP A 875 -6.93 -7.85 34.12
N PRO A 876 -8.07 -7.97 34.84
CA PRO A 876 -9.38 -7.62 34.31
C PRO A 876 -9.57 -6.11 34.15
N GLU A 877 -8.93 -5.29 34.99
CA GLU A 877 -9.01 -3.83 34.92
C GLU A 877 -8.35 -3.30 33.65
N LEU A 878 -7.32 -4.00 33.17
CA LEU A 878 -6.68 -3.70 31.90
C LEU A 878 -7.68 -3.81 30.73
N VAL A 879 -8.50 -4.87 30.66
CA VAL A 879 -9.49 -5.04 29.57
C VAL A 879 -10.43 -3.84 29.52
N ASP A 880 -11.01 -3.47 30.65
CA ASP A 880 -11.94 -2.35 30.73
C ASP A 880 -11.26 -1.03 30.31
N SER A 881 -10.00 -0.84 30.70
CA SER A 881 -9.22 0.34 30.30
C SER A 881 -8.90 0.41 28.80
N LEU A 882 -8.80 -0.74 28.12
CA LEU A 882 -8.52 -0.87 26.68
C LEU A 882 -9.78 -0.71 25.82
N LEU A 883 -10.96 -0.95 26.39
CA LEU A 883 -12.25 -0.74 25.72
C LEU A 883 -12.72 0.72 25.73
N LEU A 884 -12.09 1.57 26.55
CA LEU A 884 -12.28 3.02 26.51
C LEU A 884 -11.69 3.62 25.21
N PRO A 885 -12.14 4.81 24.77
CA PRO A 885 -11.62 5.44 23.55
C PRO A 885 -10.09 5.57 23.54
N GLU A 886 -9.48 6.00 24.64
CA GLU A 886 -8.03 6.13 24.74
C GLU A 886 -7.28 4.78 24.82
N GLY A 887 -7.98 3.64 24.82
CA GLY A 887 -7.38 2.29 24.79
C GLY A 887 -6.45 2.08 23.61
N CYS A 888 -6.73 2.72 22.46
CA CYS A 888 -5.85 2.74 21.29
C CYS A 888 -4.46 3.36 21.55
N LEU A 889 -4.34 4.26 22.55
CA LEU A 889 -3.08 4.86 22.99
C LEU A 889 -2.39 4.01 24.08
N LYS A 890 -3.13 3.14 24.77
CA LYS A 890 -2.66 2.36 25.93
C LYS A 890 -2.17 0.97 25.55
N ILE A 891 -2.81 0.29 24.58
CA ILE A 891 -2.57 -1.13 24.28
C ILE A 891 -1.11 -1.43 23.94
N ALA A 892 -0.40 -0.52 23.26
CA ALA A 892 1.03 -0.67 22.97
C ALA A 892 1.90 -0.79 24.23
N GLY A 893 1.44 -0.25 25.37
CA GLY A 893 2.13 -0.34 26.66
C GLY A 893 1.93 -1.68 27.37
N SER A 894 0.98 -2.48 26.88
CA SER A 894 0.64 -3.81 27.40
C SER A 894 1.11 -4.94 26.47
N LEU A 895 1.70 -4.60 25.31
CA LEU A 895 2.16 -5.55 24.29
C LEU A 895 3.66 -5.40 24.01
N MET A 896 4.27 -6.50 23.59
CA MET A 896 5.61 -6.57 23.00
C MET A 896 5.53 -7.39 21.71
N VAL A 897 6.41 -7.07 20.75
CA VAL A 897 6.50 -7.78 19.47
C VAL A 897 7.55 -8.88 19.59
N ASP A 898 7.12 -10.14 19.55
CA ASP A 898 8.01 -11.29 19.66
C ASP A 898 8.87 -11.46 18.40
N GLY A 899 10.20 -11.40 18.57
CA GLY A 899 11.14 -11.47 17.45
C GLY A 899 11.04 -10.26 16.52
N ALA A 900 10.88 -9.05 17.07
CA ALA A 900 10.97 -7.81 16.30
C ALA A 900 12.33 -7.68 15.60
N PHE A 901 12.31 -7.23 14.35
CA PHE A 901 13.47 -7.24 13.46
C PHE A 901 13.88 -5.83 13.05
N ASN A 902 15.14 -5.47 13.28
CA ASN A 902 15.69 -4.18 12.94
C ASN A 902 16.11 -4.15 11.45
N VAL A 903 15.47 -3.30 10.65
CA VAL A 903 15.74 -3.16 9.20
C VAL A 903 17.15 -2.66 8.88
N ASN A 904 17.87 -2.12 9.86
CA ASN A 904 19.28 -1.76 9.73
C ASN A 904 20.23 -2.97 9.80
N SER A 905 19.71 -4.20 9.78
CA SER A 905 20.52 -5.42 9.71
C SER A 905 21.24 -5.55 8.36
N THR A 906 22.53 -5.87 8.42
CA THR A 906 23.41 -6.17 7.28
C THR A 906 23.65 -7.68 7.10
N SER A 907 22.84 -8.52 7.76
CA SER A 907 22.95 -9.98 7.73
C SER A 907 22.04 -10.57 6.65
N VAL A 908 22.63 -11.17 5.61
CA VAL A 908 21.89 -11.83 4.51
C VAL A 908 21.10 -13.02 5.03
N ASP A 909 21.66 -13.85 5.91
CA ASP A 909 20.96 -15.03 6.45
C ASP A 909 19.81 -14.64 7.39
N ALA A 910 19.93 -13.54 8.15
CA ALA A 910 18.84 -13.04 8.96
C ALA A 910 17.68 -12.51 8.09
N TRP A 911 17.99 -11.73 7.06
CA TRP A 911 17.00 -11.27 6.09
C TRP A 911 16.34 -12.43 5.34
N THR A 912 17.12 -13.43 4.93
CA THR A 912 16.60 -14.63 4.26
C THR A 912 15.57 -15.33 5.15
N ALA A 913 15.87 -15.51 6.44
CA ALA A 913 14.95 -16.17 7.36
C ALA A 913 13.66 -15.38 7.61
N VAL A 914 13.77 -14.04 7.73
CA VAL A 914 12.62 -13.16 7.94
C VAL A 914 11.76 -13.01 6.68
N LEU A 915 12.36 -12.96 5.50
CA LEU A 915 11.64 -12.91 4.22
C LEU A 915 10.96 -14.24 3.90
N SER A 916 11.55 -15.35 4.34
CA SER A 916 11.01 -16.70 4.16
C SER A 916 9.92 -17.08 5.17
N GLY A 917 9.40 -16.15 5.98
CA GLY A 917 8.46 -16.49 7.07
C GLY A 917 7.14 -17.15 6.65
N LEU A 918 6.82 -17.13 5.35
CA LEU A 918 5.67 -17.82 4.75
C LEU A 918 6.05 -19.06 3.92
N ARG A 919 7.31 -19.49 3.95
CA ARG A 919 7.79 -20.68 3.23
C ARG A 919 6.95 -21.89 3.66
N GLY A 920 6.33 -22.55 2.68
CA GLY A 920 5.43 -23.67 2.96
C GLY A 920 4.21 -23.28 3.78
N ALA A 921 3.64 -22.09 3.58
CA ALA A 921 2.33 -21.75 4.16
C ALA A 921 1.19 -22.53 3.49
N THR A 922 0.12 -22.82 4.24
CA THR A 922 -1.17 -23.25 3.67
C THR A 922 -2.16 -22.10 3.81
N PHE A 923 -2.85 -21.74 2.74
CA PHE A 923 -3.84 -20.66 2.74
C PHE A 923 -4.91 -20.92 1.67
N ASP A 924 -6.03 -20.20 1.75
CA ASP A 924 -7.14 -20.40 0.83
C ASP A 924 -7.05 -19.45 -0.37
N VAL A 925 -7.21 -20.01 -1.57
CA VAL A 925 -7.34 -19.30 -2.85
C VAL A 925 -8.73 -19.58 -3.40
N GLU A 926 -9.53 -18.53 -3.57
CA GLU A 926 -10.94 -18.65 -4.00
C GLU A 926 -11.76 -19.65 -3.14
N GLY A 927 -11.47 -19.69 -1.83
CA GLY A 927 -12.11 -20.58 -0.86
C GLY A 927 -11.60 -22.03 -0.86
N ASN A 928 -10.54 -22.33 -1.62
CA ASN A 928 -9.94 -23.66 -1.67
C ASN A 928 -8.55 -23.64 -1.02
N PRO A 929 -8.23 -24.56 -0.09
CA PRO A 929 -6.92 -24.61 0.55
C PRO A 929 -5.83 -25.00 -0.46
N VAL A 930 -4.73 -24.26 -0.44
CA VAL A 930 -3.54 -24.48 -1.28
C VAL A 930 -2.31 -24.60 -0.38
N ASP A 931 -1.52 -25.66 -0.58
CA ASP A 931 -0.16 -25.77 -0.05
C ASP A 931 0.83 -25.36 -1.13
N VAL A 932 1.67 -24.37 -0.85
CA VAL A 932 2.67 -23.88 -1.81
C VAL A 932 3.96 -24.72 -1.82
N GLY A 933 4.16 -25.63 -0.86
CA GLY A 933 5.36 -26.46 -0.78
C GLY A 933 6.61 -25.66 -0.43
N GLU A 934 7.76 -25.98 -1.04
CA GLU A 934 9.07 -25.40 -0.70
C GLU A 934 9.34 -24.02 -1.34
N VAL A 935 8.32 -23.17 -1.41
CA VAL A 935 8.46 -21.78 -1.88
C VAL A 935 7.82 -20.81 -0.91
N THR A 936 8.19 -19.53 -1.02
CA THR A 936 7.65 -18.45 -0.19
C THR A 936 6.64 -17.62 -1.00
N PRO A 937 5.36 -17.57 -0.60
CA PRO A 937 4.34 -16.77 -1.27
C PRO A 937 4.36 -15.31 -0.81
N PHE A 938 4.19 -14.40 -1.77
CA PHE A 938 4.02 -12.94 -1.57
C PHE A 938 2.73 -12.47 -2.25
N PRO A 939 1.55 -12.85 -1.75
CA PRO A 939 0.29 -12.46 -2.35
C PRO A 939 -0.08 -11.02 -1.99
N ARG A 940 -0.38 -10.24 -3.03
CA ARG A 940 -0.89 -8.87 -2.86
C ARG A 940 -2.21 -8.82 -2.09
N PHE A 941 -3.09 -9.76 -2.41
CA PHE A 941 -4.40 -9.93 -1.79
C PHE A 941 -4.27 -10.76 -0.52
N ARG A 942 -5.00 -10.42 0.53
CA ARG A 942 -5.22 -11.32 1.67
C ARG A 942 -6.01 -12.54 1.22
N ASP A 943 -7.02 -12.35 0.38
CA ASP A 943 -7.80 -13.44 -0.22
C ASP A 943 -7.40 -13.55 -1.70
N PRO A 944 -6.37 -14.36 -2.02
CA PRO A 944 -5.81 -14.43 -3.36
C PRO A 944 -6.75 -15.12 -4.33
N MET A 945 -6.56 -14.82 -5.62
CA MET A 945 -7.31 -15.39 -6.73
C MET A 945 -6.37 -15.98 -7.78
N GLY A 946 -6.85 -16.97 -8.53
CA GLY A 946 -6.11 -17.56 -9.64
C GLY A 946 -4.94 -18.43 -9.18
N THR A 947 -3.86 -18.47 -9.96
CA THR A 947 -2.76 -19.43 -9.73
C THR A 947 -1.44 -18.76 -9.40
N ALA A 948 -0.55 -19.49 -8.72
CA ALA A 948 0.81 -19.02 -8.44
C ALA A 948 1.53 -18.58 -9.73
N ASN A 949 2.17 -17.42 -9.67
CA ASN A 949 2.97 -16.77 -10.72
C ASN A 949 2.22 -16.41 -12.01
N ASP A 950 0.89 -16.43 -12.01
CA ASP A 950 0.12 -15.82 -13.08
C ASP A 950 0.27 -14.28 -13.04
N LYS A 951 0.65 -13.68 -14.18
CA LYS A 951 0.90 -12.24 -14.31
C LYS A 951 -0.33 -11.37 -14.02
N TRP A 952 -1.52 -11.86 -14.38
CA TRP A 952 -2.73 -11.06 -14.53
C TRP A 952 -3.80 -11.40 -13.49
N GLN A 953 -3.87 -12.67 -13.08
CA GLN A 953 -4.82 -13.16 -12.08
C GLN A 953 -4.14 -14.28 -11.28
N GLY A 954 -3.40 -13.88 -10.26
CA GLY A 954 -2.54 -14.77 -9.48
C GLY A 954 -1.86 -14.09 -8.31
N TYR A 955 -0.90 -14.78 -7.72
CA TYR A 955 -0.03 -14.29 -6.67
C TYR A 955 1.41 -14.75 -6.90
N ARG A 956 2.40 -14.00 -6.38
CA ARG A 956 3.81 -14.34 -6.59
C ARG A 956 4.32 -15.33 -5.55
N THR A 957 5.19 -16.23 -5.99
CA THR A 957 5.96 -17.13 -5.11
C THR A 957 7.44 -17.06 -5.50
N LEU A 958 8.34 -17.10 -4.53
CA LEU A 958 9.78 -17.09 -4.73
C LEU A 958 10.41 -18.39 -4.23
N THR A 959 11.39 -18.91 -4.97
CA THR A 959 12.23 -20.02 -4.48
C THR A 959 13.19 -19.55 -3.40
N ASP A 960 13.79 -20.49 -2.65
CA ASP A 960 14.75 -20.17 -1.60
C ASP A 960 15.97 -19.37 -2.15
N GLU A 961 16.42 -19.68 -3.38
CA GLU A 961 17.50 -18.93 -4.05
C GLU A 961 17.07 -17.50 -4.39
N GLN A 962 15.84 -17.30 -4.87
CA GLN A 962 15.30 -15.99 -5.17
C GLN A 962 15.12 -15.14 -3.91
N VAL A 963 14.71 -15.75 -2.79
CA VAL A 963 14.63 -15.03 -1.50
C VAL A 963 16.02 -14.65 -1.00
N ARG A 964 17.03 -15.53 -1.15
CA ARG A 964 18.42 -15.20 -0.79
C ARG A 964 19.01 -14.10 -1.68
N ALA A 965 18.68 -14.09 -2.97
CA ALA A 965 19.06 -13.00 -3.89
C ALA A 965 18.43 -11.67 -3.46
N LEU A 966 17.13 -11.68 -3.12
CA LEU A 966 16.44 -10.50 -2.59
C LEU A 966 17.08 -10.00 -1.29
N ALA A 967 17.40 -10.90 -0.35
CA ALA A 967 18.06 -10.56 0.90
C ALA A 967 19.44 -9.93 0.68
N THR A 968 20.20 -10.45 -0.29
CA THR A 968 21.53 -9.92 -0.66
C THR A 968 21.43 -8.50 -1.19
N GLU A 969 20.57 -8.26 -2.18
CA GLU A 969 20.38 -6.91 -2.75
C GLU A 969 19.78 -5.93 -1.74
N LEU A 970 18.93 -6.41 -0.82
CA LEU A 970 18.38 -5.58 0.25
C LEU A 970 19.47 -5.13 1.23
N VAL A 971 20.42 -6.00 1.60
CA VAL A 971 21.56 -5.63 2.45
C VAL A 971 22.43 -4.58 1.76
N GLU A 972 22.65 -4.68 0.46
CA GLU A 972 23.37 -3.65 -0.30
C GLU A 972 22.64 -2.30 -0.30
N GLU A 973 21.31 -2.30 -0.45
CA GLU A 973 20.53 -1.07 -0.32
C GLU A 973 20.51 -0.54 1.13
N VAL A 974 20.51 -1.41 2.16
CA VAL A 974 20.65 -1.01 3.57
C VAL A 974 22.01 -0.35 3.81
N ARG A 975 23.11 -0.85 3.23
CA ARG A 975 24.43 -0.20 3.31
C ARG A 975 24.46 1.13 2.57
N ALA A 976 23.98 1.15 1.33
CA ALA A 976 23.99 2.33 0.46
C ALA A 976 23.05 3.44 0.97
N ARG A 977 21.98 3.07 1.68
CA ARG A 977 20.95 4.00 2.16
C ARG A 977 20.91 4.19 3.66
N GLY A 978 21.56 3.36 4.45
CA GLY A 978 21.43 3.34 5.91
C GLY A 978 22.43 4.22 6.66
N PRO A 979 22.45 4.16 8.00
CA PRO A 979 21.31 3.66 8.80
C PRO A 979 20.05 4.45 8.47
N PHE A 980 18.91 3.76 8.40
CA PHE A 980 17.59 4.37 8.32
C PHE A 980 17.21 4.92 9.69
N LEU A 981 16.87 6.20 9.75
CA LEU A 981 16.56 6.93 10.98
C LEU A 981 15.06 6.88 11.36
N SER A 982 14.23 6.27 10.51
CA SER A 982 12.82 5.95 10.77
C SER A 982 12.34 4.84 9.83
N LEU A 983 11.19 4.22 10.14
CA LEU A 983 10.56 3.25 9.22
C LEU A 983 10.02 3.95 7.98
N GLY A 984 9.54 5.20 8.11
CA GLY A 984 9.17 6.03 6.97
C GLY A 984 10.31 6.23 5.97
N GLU A 985 11.55 6.43 6.45
CA GLU A 985 12.74 6.53 5.57
C GLU A 985 13.05 5.21 4.85
N PHE A 986 12.91 4.06 5.54
CA PHE A 986 13.14 2.74 4.95
C PHE A 986 12.18 2.42 3.80
N VAL A 987 10.89 2.72 4.01
CA VAL A 987 9.85 2.46 3.02
C VAL A 987 9.92 3.44 1.86
N ASN A 988 10.26 4.70 2.10
CA ASN A 988 10.24 5.71 1.05
C ASN A 988 11.50 5.75 0.16
N ARG A 989 11.31 6.20 -1.08
CA ARG A 989 12.39 6.69 -1.94
C ARG A 989 13.08 7.89 -1.28
N ARG A 990 14.32 8.20 -1.69
CA ARG A 990 14.94 9.47 -1.30
C ARG A 990 14.37 10.62 -2.12
N ILE A 991 14.34 11.80 -1.54
CA ILE A 991 14.00 13.03 -2.26
C ILE A 991 15.30 13.56 -2.88
N SER A 992 15.68 12.99 -4.02
CA SER A 992 16.96 13.26 -4.68
C SER A 992 16.87 13.01 -6.19
N ASN A 993 17.81 13.57 -6.95
CA ASN A 993 17.89 13.37 -8.41
C ASN A 993 18.77 12.17 -8.81
N ASP A 994 19.33 11.42 -7.87
CA ASP A 994 20.10 10.21 -8.13
C ASP A 994 19.18 8.98 -8.28
N ALA A 995 19.76 7.79 -8.47
CA ALA A 995 18.99 6.55 -8.62
C ALA A 995 18.11 6.25 -7.40
N ARG A 996 18.53 6.63 -6.19
CA ARG A 996 17.80 6.40 -4.94
C ARG A 996 16.49 7.20 -4.87
N GLY A 997 16.34 8.20 -5.73
CA GLY A 997 15.12 8.97 -5.87
C GLY A 997 14.06 8.34 -6.76
N LEU A 998 14.33 7.19 -7.41
CA LEU A 998 13.35 6.49 -8.25
C LEU A 998 12.37 5.62 -7.46
N ARG A 999 12.86 4.95 -6.41
CA ARG A 999 12.06 4.00 -5.62
C ARG A 999 12.62 3.76 -4.21
N GLY A 1000 11.79 3.16 -3.36
CA GLY A 1000 12.16 2.69 -2.01
C GLY A 1000 13.22 1.60 -2.01
N ALA A 1001 13.82 1.32 -0.85
CA ALA A 1001 14.94 0.38 -0.70
C ALA A 1001 14.58 -1.05 -1.12
N LEU A 1002 13.42 -1.55 -0.68
CA LEU A 1002 12.95 -2.90 -1.05
C LEU A 1002 12.64 -3.03 -2.53
N GLN A 1003 11.97 -2.04 -3.14
CA GLN A 1003 11.66 -2.12 -4.57
C GLN A 1003 12.94 -2.14 -5.41
N GLU A 1004 13.95 -1.34 -5.05
CA GLU A 1004 15.25 -1.37 -5.74
C GLU A 1004 15.93 -2.74 -5.59
N ALA A 1005 15.86 -3.36 -4.41
CA ALA A 1005 16.39 -4.71 -4.21
C ALA A 1005 15.64 -5.78 -5.04
N ILE A 1006 14.30 -5.69 -5.12
CA ILE A 1006 13.49 -6.58 -5.96
C ILE A 1006 13.90 -6.46 -7.44
N ASP A 1007 14.09 -5.23 -7.92
CA ASP A 1007 14.40 -4.97 -9.31
C ASP A 1007 15.84 -5.41 -9.66
N ARG A 1008 16.82 -5.21 -8.76
CA ARG A 1008 18.20 -5.71 -8.95
C ARG A 1008 18.32 -7.23 -8.88
N ALA A 1009 17.50 -7.87 -8.06
CA ALA A 1009 17.42 -9.32 -7.99
C ALA A 1009 16.74 -9.97 -9.21
N GLY A 1010 16.25 -9.18 -10.17
CA GLY A 1010 15.63 -9.68 -11.41
C GLY A 1010 14.27 -10.37 -11.21
N LEU A 1011 13.63 -10.18 -10.05
CA LEU A 1011 12.43 -10.95 -9.68
C LEU A 1011 11.19 -10.62 -10.51
N ASN A 1012 11.19 -9.47 -11.19
CA ASN A 1012 10.09 -8.99 -12.00
C ASN A 1012 10.27 -9.21 -13.51
N GLU A 1013 11.40 -9.75 -13.97
CA GLU A 1013 11.65 -9.96 -15.41
C GLU A 1013 10.56 -10.80 -16.08
N VAL A 1014 10.06 -11.81 -15.37
CA VAL A 1014 8.97 -12.68 -15.84
C VAL A 1014 7.62 -11.97 -15.89
N ALA A 1015 7.42 -10.90 -15.12
CA ALA A 1015 6.16 -10.16 -15.04
C ALA A 1015 6.08 -9.04 -16.09
N LEU A 1016 7.21 -8.53 -16.58
CA LEU A 1016 7.29 -7.49 -17.60
C LEU A 1016 6.51 -7.88 -18.86
N GLU A 1017 5.98 -6.88 -19.55
CA GLU A 1017 5.20 -7.02 -20.77
C GLU A 1017 5.84 -6.23 -21.91
N GLU A 1018 5.48 -4.96 -22.08
CA GLU A 1018 6.00 -4.13 -23.17
C GLU A 1018 6.38 -2.75 -22.67
N SER A 1019 7.45 -2.19 -23.24
CA SER A 1019 7.86 -0.83 -22.91
C SER A 1019 7.01 0.20 -23.65
N PHE A 1020 6.56 1.25 -22.95
CA PHE A 1020 5.76 2.32 -23.53
C PHE A 1020 6.54 3.65 -23.61
N PRO A 1021 6.21 4.54 -24.56
CA PRO A 1021 6.91 5.81 -24.74
C PRO A 1021 6.54 6.81 -23.64
N THR A 1022 7.53 7.57 -23.16
CA THR A 1022 7.38 8.55 -22.07
C THR A 1022 7.50 10.01 -22.54
N ASP A 1023 7.60 10.25 -23.85
CA ASP A 1023 7.81 11.57 -24.46
C ASP A 1023 6.69 12.59 -24.15
N ALA A 1024 5.45 12.11 -23.98
CA ALA A 1024 4.30 12.95 -23.65
C ALA A 1024 4.26 13.44 -22.17
N TYR A 1025 5.09 12.87 -21.28
CA TYR A 1025 5.21 13.30 -19.87
C TYR A 1025 6.10 14.54 -19.74
N GLU A 1026 6.03 15.25 -18.61
CA GLU A 1026 6.84 16.44 -18.38
C GLU A 1026 8.35 16.10 -18.34
N ARG A 1027 9.17 16.86 -19.08
CA ARG A 1027 10.63 16.61 -19.20
C ARG A 1027 11.35 16.44 -17.86
N SER A 1028 10.89 17.11 -16.80
CA SER A 1028 11.46 17.04 -15.45
C SER A 1028 11.22 15.68 -14.76
N SER A 1029 10.15 14.97 -15.14
CA SER A 1029 9.71 13.70 -14.56
C SER A 1029 9.70 12.52 -15.54
N GLN A 1030 9.97 12.73 -16.83
CA GLN A 1030 10.06 11.66 -17.85
C GLN A 1030 10.94 10.47 -17.44
N ARG A 1031 12.05 10.74 -16.73
CA ARG A 1031 12.99 9.72 -16.26
C ARG A 1031 12.60 9.09 -14.92
N ASN A 1032 11.45 9.45 -14.35
CA ASN A 1032 10.95 8.86 -13.12
C ASN A 1032 10.30 7.50 -13.38
N ILE A 1033 9.77 7.32 -14.59
CA ILE A 1033 9.10 6.11 -15.05
C ILE A 1033 10.18 5.09 -15.43
N ALA A 1034 10.61 4.29 -14.47
CA ALA A 1034 11.67 3.30 -14.65
C ALA A 1034 11.37 2.04 -13.81
N PRO A 1035 11.16 0.85 -14.41
CA PRO A 1035 11.09 0.63 -15.84
C PRO A 1035 9.84 1.29 -16.44
N ASN A 1036 9.91 1.69 -17.71
CA ASN A 1036 8.79 2.20 -18.49
C ASN A 1036 8.00 1.05 -19.12
N ASP A 1037 7.58 0.09 -18.30
CA ASP A 1037 6.89 -1.13 -18.73
C ASP A 1037 5.40 -1.11 -18.33
N THR A 1038 4.54 -1.62 -19.20
CA THR A 1038 3.08 -1.63 -19.01
C THR A 1038 2.62 -2.54 -17.87
N ALA A 1039 3.46 -3.50 -17.46
CA ALA A 1039 3.15 -4.46 -16.40
C ALA A 1039 3.39 -3.94 -14.98
N VAL A 1040 4.05 -2.79 -14.81
CA VAL A 1040 4.40 -2.31 -13.47
C VAL A 1040 3.13 -2.15 -12.62
N GLY A 1041 3.10 -2.81 -11.47
CA GLY A 1041 1.96 -2.76 -10.55
C GLY A 1041 0.78 -3.68 -10.89
N ILE A 1042 0.77 -4.47 -11.97
CA ILE A 1042 -0.26 -5.51 -12.17
C ILE A 1042 -0.15 -6.61 -11.08
N PRO A 1043 -1.17 -7.43 -10.80
CA PRO A 1043 -1.15 -8.42 -9.71
C PRO A 1043 0.06 -9.35 -9.65
N GLY A 1044 0.58 -9.79 -10.80
CA GLY A 1044 1.76 -10.65 -10.87
C GLY A 1044 3.10 -9.90 -10.89
N TYR A 1045 3.12 -8.57 -10.85
CA TYR A 1045 4.33 -7.80 -10.61
C TYR A 1045 4.59 -7.73 -9.10
N LEU A 1046 5.75 -8.21 -8.63
CA LEU A 1046 6.11 -8.17 -7.21
C LEU A 1046 6.46 -6.74 -6.81
N THR A 1047 5.68 -6.18 -5.88
CA THR A 1047 5.88 -4.83 -5.36
C THR A 1047 6.48 -4.86 -3.95
N GLN A 1048 7.12 -3.76 -3.57
CA GLN A 1048 7.57 -3.56 -2.20
C GLN A 1048 6.43 -3.71 -1.18
N ALA A 1049 5.21 -3.23 -1.49
CA ALA A 1049 4.06 -3.40 -0.60
C ALA A 1049 3.71 -4.87 -0.36
N ASP A 1050 3.89 -5.75 -1.35
CA ASP A 1050 3.62 -7.19 -1.23
C ASP A 1050 4.58 -7.86 -0.22
N VAL A 1051 5.86 -7.49 -0.24
CA VAL A 1051 6.87 -7.98 0.72
C VAL A 1051 6.68 -7.35 2.09
N LEU A 1052 6.36 -6.05 2.13
CA LEU A 1052 6.12 -5.33 3.37
C LEU A 1052 4.85 -5.79 4.10
N LYS A 1053 3.87 -6.35 3.40
CA LYS A 1053 2.60 -6.76 4.00
C LYS A 1053 2.76 -7.71 5.18
N PRO A 1054 3.36 -8.91 5.06
CA PRO A 1054 3.61 -9.78 6.21
C PRO A 1054 4.73 -9.26 7.13
N LEU A 1055 5.62 -8.39 6.64
CA LEU A 1055 6.81 -7.91 7.35
C LEU A 1055 6.54 -6.69 8.26
N ALA A 1056 5.61 -5.81 7.90
CA ALA A 1056 5.32 -4.55 8.60
C ALA A 1056 5.06 -4.71 10.10
N PRO A 1057 4.33 -5.75 10.58
CA PRO A 1057 4.06 -5.91 12.00
C PRO A 1057 5.27 -6.29 12.84
N VAL A 1058 6.37 -6.75 12.23
CA VAL A 1058 7.56 -7.25 12.94
C VAL A 1058 8.77 -6.34 12.82
N ILE A 1059 8.80 -5.41 11.85
CA ILE A 1059 9.96 -4.55 11.62
C ILE A 1059 10.02 -3.32 12.53
N THR A 1060 11.25 -2.94 12.85
CA THR A 1060 11.62 -1.74 13.60
C THR A 1060 12.94 -1.19 13.05
N VAL A 1061 13.39 -0.05 13.55
CA VAL A 1061 14.69 0.59 13.21
C VAL A 1061 15.68 0.57 14.37
N ARG A 1062 15.32 -0.09 15.48
CA ARG A 1062 16.12 -0.15 16.70
C ARG A 1062 16.01 -1.51 17.37
N SER A 1063 17.01 -1.85 18.17
CA SER A 1063 16.93 -2.98 19.09
C SER A 1063 16.40 -2.53 20.45
N ASP A 1064 15.58 -3.39 21.06
CA ASP A 1064 15.14 -3.28 22.45
C ASP A 1064 15.70 -4.43 23.33
N THR A 1065 16.38 -5.39 22.71
CA THR A 1065 17.08 -6.48 23.39
C THR A 1065 18.58 -6.41 23.08
N PHE A 1066 19.42 -6.49 24.10
CA PHE A 1066 20.87 -6.37 23.99
C PHE A 1066 21.58 -7.43 24.82
N THR A 1067 22.70 -7.93 24.32
CA THR A 1067 23.62 -8.80 25.06
C THR A 1067 24.86 -8.00 25.40
N ILE A 1068 25.15 -7.87 26.69
CA ILE A 1068 26.35 -7.18 27.19
C ILE A 1068 27.34 -8.23 27.67
N ARG A 1069 28.59 -8.11 27.20
CA ARG A 1069 29.72 -8.84 27.77
C ARG A 1069 30.66 -7.87 28.47
N ALA A 1070 31.05 -8.24 29.68
CA ALA A 1070 31.82 -7.42 30.59
C ALA A 1070 33.02 -8.21 31.13
N TYR A 1071 34.17 -7.56 31.21
CA TYR A 1071 35.44 -8.10 31.68
C TYR A 1071 35.92 -7.31 32.89
N GLY A 1072 36.57 -8.01 33.82
CA GLY A 1072 37.33 -7.39 34.90
C GLY A 1072 38.53 -8.23 35.28
N ASP A 1073 39.66 -7.58 35.52
CA ASP A 1073 40.87 -8.19 36.07
C ASP A 1073 41.26 -7.64 37.44
N SER A 1074 42.07 -8.42 38.15
CA SER A 1074 42.79 -8.03 39.36
C SER A 1074 44.29 -8.19 39.09
N ARG A 1075 45.07 -7.15 39.40
CA ARG A 1075 46.51 -7.08 39.12
C ARG A 1075 47.32 -6.90 40.39
N ASP A 1076 48.54 -7.42 40.39
CA ASP A 1076 49.49 -7.19 41.47
C ASP A 1076 50.11 -5.79 41.41
N ALA A 1077 50.93 -5.45 42.42
CA ALA A 1077 51.63 -4.16 42.51
C ALA A 1077 52.55 -3.87 41.30
N THR A 1078 52.98 -4.92 40.57
CA THR A 1078 53.80 -4.81 39.36
C THR A 1078 52.99 -4.65 38.07
N GLY A 1079 51.64 -4.72 38.17
CA GLY A 1079 50.72 -4.60 37.04
C GLY A 1079 50.42 -5.92 36.33
N LYS A 1080 50.87 -7.07 36.88
CA LYS A 1080 50.60 -8.39 36.31
C LYS A 1080 49.22 -8.89 36.71
N VAL A 1081 48.46 -9.40 35.75
CA VAL A 1081 47.14 -9.99 35.97
C VAL A 1081 47.24 -11.26 36.85
N ILE A 1082 46.51 -11.27 37.96
CA ILE A 1082 46.43 -12.38 38.93
C ILE A 1082 45.18 -13.23 38.69
N ALA A 1083 44.06 -12.58 38.34
CA ALA A 1083 42.78 -13.22 38.07
C ALA A 1083 41.95 -12.38 37.10
N GLU A 1084 41.12 -13.06 36.31
CA GLU A 1084 40.21 -12.48 35.32
C GLU A 1084 38.81 -13.05 35.52
N ALA A 1085 37.80 -12.27 35.15
CA ALA A 1085 36.41 -12.71 35.15
C ALA A 1085 35.63 -12.07 34.01
N TRP A 1086 34.77 -12.88 33.40
CA TRP A 1086 33.87 -12.49 32.33
C TRP A 1086 32.42 -12.65 32.78
N ALA A 1087 31.59 -11.65 32.52
CA ALA A 1087 30.17 -11.66 32.81
C ALA A 1087 29.37 -11.36 31.54
N GLU A 1088 28.24 -12.05 31.38
CA GLU A 1088 27.30 -11.85 30.28
C GLU A 1088 25.92 -11.58 30.85
N ALA A 1089 25.25 -10.56 30.31
CA ALA A 1089 23.89 -10.22 30.67
C ALA A 1089 23.05 -9.92 29.43
N VAL A 1090 21.83 -10.44 29.40
CA VAL A 1090 20.84 -10.07 28.38
C VAL A 1090 19.89 -9.06 29.00
N LEU A 1091 19.77 -7.90 28.36
CA LEU A 1091 18.90 -6.82 28.76
C LEU A 1091 17.74 -6.68 27.79
N GLN A 1092 16.55 -6.47 28.34
CA GLN A 1092 15.33 -6.18 27.60
C GLN A 1092 14.79 -4.84 28.05
N ARG A 1093 14.45 -3.98 27.10
CA ARG A 1093 13.70 -2.75 27.33
C ARG A 1093 12.22 -3.07 27.51
N TYR A 1094 11.57 -2.48 28.50
CA TYR A 1094 10.14 -2.67 28.78
C TYR A 1094 9.34 -1.39 28.48
N PRO A 1095 8.01 -1.48 28.28
CA PRO A 1095 7.19 -0.28 28.10
C PRO A 1095 7.21 0.67 29.30
N GLU A 1096 7.48 0.20 30.52
CA GLU A 1096 7.56 1.10 31.68
C GLU A 1096 8.72 2.10 31.57
N PHE A 1097 8.48 3.31 32.06
CA PHE A 1097 9.53 4.31 32.21
C PHE A 1097 10.48 3.97 33.37
N LEU A 1098 11.65 4.61 33.40
CA LEU A 1098 12.65 4.39 34.46
C LEU A 1098 12.08 4.74 35.84
N ASP A 1099 11.37 5.86 35.95
CA ASP A 1099 10.50 6.20 37.07
C ASP A 1099 9.06 5.82 36.75
N SER A 1100 8.48 4.96 37.58
CA SER A 1100 7.12 4.42 37.43
C SER A 1100 6.00 5.41 37.77
N SER A 1101 6.33 6.64 38.18
CA SER A 1101 5.34 7.70 38.41
C SER A 1101 4.58 8.09 37.14
N ASP A 1102 5.24 8.00 35.97
CA ASP A 1102 4.61 8.22 34.67
C ASP A 1102 4.10 6.89 34.09
N PRO A 1103 2.80 6.77 33.75
CA PRO A 1103 2.29 5.64 32.99
C PRO A 1103 3.02 5.45 31.64
N ALA A 1104 3.10 4.21 31.14
CA ALA A 1104 3.83 3.87 29.91
C ALA A 1104 3.35 4.61 28.64
N TYR A 1105 2.09 5.06 28.64
CA TYR A 1105 1.44 5.80 27.55
C TYR A 1105 1.57 7.32 27.66
N THR A 1106 2.26 7.83 28.69
CA THR A 1106 2.46 9.28 28.89
C THR A 1106 3.24 9.87 27.71
N PRO A 1107 2.73 10.93 27.05
CA PRO A 1107 3.45 11.61 25.98
C PRO A 1107 4.76 12.23 26.47
N ILE A 1108 5.77 12.35 25.59
CA ILE A 1108 7.09 12.88 25.95
C ILE A 1108 7.03 14.26 26.62
N GLU A 1109 6.16 15.14 26.14
CA GLU A 1109 5.99 16.50 26.70
C GLU A 1109 5.49 16.51 28.15
N GLY A 1110 4.86 15.43 28.60
CA GLY A 1110 4.33 15.28 29.96
C GLY A 1110 5.22 14.46 30.89
N LEU A 1111 6.41 14.03 30.45
CA LEU A 1111 7.30 13.21 31.27
C LEU A 1111 7.99 14.03 32.35
N ASN A 1112 8.22 13.38 33.50
CA ASN A 1112 9.07 13.95 34.53
C ASN A 1112 10.55 14.07 34.04
N PRO A 1113 11.40 14.89 34.69
CA PRO A 1113 12.77 15.13 34.22
C PRO A 1113 13.66 13.88 34.12
N ILE A 1114 13.41 12.85 34.95
CA ILE A 1114 14.16 11.60 34.92
C ILE A 1114 13.80 10.82 33.66
N ASN A 1115 12.50 10.64 33.41
CA ASN A 1115 11.98 9.93 32.26
C ASN A 1115 12.25 10.66 30.95
N ALA A 1116 12.18 12.00 30.94
CA ALA A 1116 12.55 12.81 29.79
C ALA A 1116 14.03 12.66 29.39
N LYS A 1117 14.92 12.37 30.36
CA LYS A 1117 16.35 12.19 30.12
C LYS A 1117 16.74 10.76 29.78
N PHE A 1118 16.18 9.78 30.49
CA PHE A 1118 16.61 8.37 30.41
C PHE A 1118 15.60 7.44 29.73
N GLY A 1119 14.36 7.87 29.52
CA GLY A 1119 13.34 7.09 28.83
C GLY A 1119 12.93 5.81 29.55
N ARG A 1120 12.76 4.73 28.78
CA ARG A 1120 12.20 3.46 29.25
C ARG A 1120 13.21 2.58 29.95
N ARG A 1121 12.76 1.81 30.95
CA ARG A 1121 13.64 0.98 31.77
C ARG A 1121 14.14 -0.25 31.01
N PHE A 1122 15.43 -0.55 31.16
CA PHE A 1122 15.98 -1.87 30.85
C PHE A 1122 15.97 -2.79 32.08
N ARG A 1123 15.60 -4.06 31.88
CA ARG A 1123 15.68 -5.11 32.90
C ARG A 1123 16.62 -6.22 32.44
N ILE A 1124 17.42 -6.74 33.36
CA ILE A 1124 18.25 -7.93 33.13
C ILE A 1124 17.32 -9.15 33.15
N ILE A 1125 17.23 -9.85 32.02
CA ILE A 1125 16.43 -11.09 31.90
C ILE A 1125 17.29 -12.34 32.06
N SER A 1126 18.61 -12.23 31.86
CA SER A 1126 19.58 -13.30 32.08
C SER A 1126 20.91 -12.72 32.53
N PHE A 1127 21.60 -13.38 33.47
CA PHE A 1127 22.95 -13.03 33.92
C PHE A 1127 23.73 -14.30 34.23
N ARG A 1128 24.99 -14.36 33.77
CA ARG A 1128 25.93 -15.44 34.12
C ARG A 1128 27.37 -14.95 34.10
N PHE A 1129 28.24 -15.63 34.86
CA PHE A 1129 29.68 -15.53 34.65
C PHE A 1129 30.10 -16.53 33.58
N VAL A 1130 30.82 -16.09 32.57
CA VAL A 1130 31.24 -16.93 31.43
C VAL A 1130 32.48 -17.73 31.84
N PRO A 1131 32.45 -19.08 31.77
CA PRO A 1131 33.62 -19.91 32.01
C PRO A 1131 34.68 -19.73 30.91
N GLU A 1132 35.95 -19.88 31.28
CA GLU A 1132 37.08 -19.77 30.33
C GLU A 1132 36.97 -20.78 29.16
N SER A 1133 36.45 -21.98 29.44
CA SER A 1133 36.21 -23.01 28.42
C SER A 1133 35.19 -22.60 27.36
N GLU A 1134 34.29 -21.66 27.65
CA GLU A 1134 33.33 -21.15 26.66
C GLU A 1134 33.89 -19.99 25.83
N LEU A 1135 35.05 -19.46 26.21
CA LEU A 1135 35.72 -18.37 25.48
C LEU A 1135 36.71 -18.92 24.43
N THR A 1136 37.30 -20.09 24.64
CA THR A 1136 38.32 -20.66 23.73
C THR A 1136 37.80 -21.82 22.86
N ALA A 1137 36.52 -22.15 22.97
CA ALA A 1137 35.89 -23.22 22.20
C ALA A 1137 35.69 -22.82 20.74
#